data_AF-A0A7X9EXX2-F1
#
_entry.id   AF-A0A7X9EXX2-F1
#
_cell.length_a   1.000
_cell.length_b   1.000
_cell.length_c   1.000
_cell.angle_alpha   90.00
_cell.angle_beta   90.00
_cell.angle_gamma   90.00
#
_symmetry.space_group_name_H-M   'P 1'
#
loop_
_entity.id
_entity.type
_entity.pdbx_description
1 polymer ?
#
loop_
_entity_poly.entity_id
_entity_poly.type
_entity_poly.pdbx_seq_one_letter_code
_entity_poly.pdbx_strand_id
1 'polypeptide(L)'
;MGKVLVLKNAIVLTMDKALTKYEPGAVAIDGSLIAAVGNQEDILRQFPDAESIDCQGKVLMPGFVNTHAHIAMNLIRGFSDDLRLDVWLNGYIMPVEREFVTPDFVRLGTKLGCAELIKTGVTCFLDMYYFEDVVAEATAAMGLRGVLSQTVMKYPSPDAHSFEESLEYCRTFIKKWKGHELITPSVGPHAPYTTGEEILKATKDLALEYDVPLHIHISETAQEVEAMRNEKGMPVVPFVKKQGVFEAKTIAAHCVHIDEGEMRTLEHSHVGVAHNPSSNLKLASGIAPVTRMLELGLKVGIGTDGTASNNDLDFFEEMRLASFLAKGSSGDPTVVPAQQTLEMATRIGAEAIHMDNQIGSLEAGKKADLILVEIRTLHNSPSFKHSEYGIYAQLVYAGKSTDVSDVMVNGKWLMREHALLAVNEKELIEQSQVYAAKMDAFIISREKSVLSKLIAIGGASQEESFEVQAKVAIPDREKVIERLENSPINVKRKRHYREYDTYFNFENSDEGTVRFREDHFVEADGKVSHVRSRLTLIGPSREHHYPQDVLLSRSRYLAPATQSLRFYREYFKPDSEIEIEKDRLRFLVEFEDEEFFINLDQIVKPDMGNFLEIKSTTWSMRDAEEKSEKIVKLIEFLGITQPEKICKDYLELVEDYLQ
;
A
#
# COMPACT_ATOMS: atom_id res chain seq x y z
N MET A 1 -38.16 -7.29 -29.09
CA MET A 1 -36.90 -6.76 -29.65
C MET A 1 -36.92 -5.27 -29.43
N GLY A 2 -35.90 -4.72 -28.76
CA GLY A 2 -35.78 -3.28 -28.57
C GLY A 2 -35.62 -2.59 -29.93
N LYS A 3 -35.94 -1.30 -30.01
CA LYS A 3 -35.60 -0.52 -31.20
C LYS A 3 -34.09 -0.32 -31.23
N VAL A 4 -33.47 -0.56 -32.38
CA VAL A 4 -32.06 -0.21 -32.62
C VAL A 4 -31.89 1.31 -32.46
N LEU A 5 -30.83 1.72 -31.77
CA LEU A 5 -30.41 3.11 -31.63
C LEU A 5 -29.21 3.35 -32.54
N VAL A 6 -29.23 4.43 -33.33
CA VAL A 6 -28.11 4.86 -34.17
C VAL A 6 -27.52 6.15 -33.63
N LEU A 7 -26.24 6.13 -33.29
CA LEU A 7 -25.44 7.33 -33.02
C LEU A 7 -24.83 7.78 -34.35
N LYS A 8 -25.23 8.94 -34.87
CA LYS A 8 -24.82 9.45 -36.20
C LYS A 8 -24.07 10.77 -36.10
N ASN A 9 -23.48 11.20 -37.22
CA ASN A 9 -22.73 12.44 -37.35
C ASN A 9 -21.58 12.52 -36.32
N ALA A 10 -20.86 11.41 -36.15
CA ALA A 10 -19.71 11.33 -35.25
C ALA A 10 -18.41 11.23 -36.05
N ILE A 11 -17.28 11.54 -35.40
CA ILE A 11 -15.98 11.04 -35.81
C ILE A 11 -15.78 9.72 -35.05
N VAL A 12 -15.99 8.59 -35.72
CA VAL A 12 -15.92 7.27 -35.04
C VAL A 12 -14.49 6.76 -35.09
N LEU A 13 -13.89 6.56 -33.91
CA LEU A 13 -12.62 5.86 -33.74
C LEU A 13 -12.94 4.46 -33.21
N THR A 14 -12.78 3.44 -34.04
CA THR A 14 -13.16 2.07 -33.66
C THR A 14 -12.23 1.47 -32.62
N MET A 15 -10.97 1.88 -32.60
CA MET A 15 -9.88 1.23 -31.84
C MET A 15 -9.75 -0.27 -32.14
N ASP A 16 -10.20 -0.73 -33.30
CA ASP A 16 -9.88 -2.06 -33.81
C ASP A 16 -8.37 -2.16 -34.11
N LYS A 17 -7.87 -3.34 -34.48
CA LYS A 17 -6.44 -3.54 -34.80
C LYS A 17 -5.96 -2.70 -35.99
N ALA A 18 -6.87 -2.23 -36.85
CA ALA A 18 -6.55 -1.41 -38.02
C ALA A 18 -6.67 0.10 -37.73
N LEU A 19 -7.10 0.48 -36.52
CA LEU A 19 -7.43 1.85 -36.14
C LEU A 19 -8.43 2.51 -37.10
N THR A 20 -9.43 1.74 -37.53
CA THR A 20 -10.43 2.18 -38.52
C THR A 20 -11.16 3.43 -38.03
N LYS A 21 -11.27 4.42 -38.91
CA LYS A 21 -11.94 5.71 -38.65
C LYS A 21 -13.04 5.99 -39.68
N TYR A 22 -14.17 6.52 -39.20
CA TYR A 22 -15.27 6.99 -40.05
C TYR A 22 -15.62 8.45 -39.74
N GLU A 23 -15.66 9.31 -40.76
CA GLU A 23 -16.00 10.74 -40.64
C GLU A 23 -16.73 11.21 -41.92
N PRO A 24 -18.07 11.42 -41.91
CA PRO A 24 -18.99 11.13 -40.81
C PRO A 24 -19.23 9.62 -40.63
N GLY A 25 -19.05 9.16 -39.40
CA GLY A 25 -19.34 7.80 -38.99
C GLY A 25 -20.64 7.66 -38.21
N ALA A 26 -21.09 6.41 -38.05
CA ALA A 26 -22.20 6.05 -37.18
C ALA A 26 -21.99 4.68 -36.52
N VAL A 27 -22.66 4.48 -35.38
CA VAL A 27 -22.70 3.21 -34.63
C VAL A 27 -24.16 2.85 -34.37
N ALA A 28 -24.57 1.64 -34.75
CA ALA A 28 -25.87 1.07 -34.45
C ALA A 28 -25.77 0.16 -33.22
N ILE A 29 -26.71 0.29 -32.29
CA ILE A 29 -26.73 -0.39 -31.00
C ILE A 29 -28.06 -1.13 -30.87
N ASP A 30 -27.99 -2.44 -30.62
CA ASP A 30 -29.16 -3.28 -30.33
C ASP A 30 -29.08 -3.81 -28.89
N GLY A 31 -29.90 -3.21 -28.01
CA GLY A 31 -29.86 -3.50 -26.59
C GLY A 31 -28.49 -3.19 -26.00
N SER A 32 -27.74 -4.22 -25.62
CA SER A 32 -26.40 -4.07 -25.02
C SER A 32 -25.24 -4.24 -26.00
N LEU A 33 -25.52 -4.56 -27.26
CA LEU A 33 -24.52 -4.93 -28.25
C LEU A 33 -24.40 -3.88 -29.34
N ILE A 34 -23.17 -3.71 -29.83
CA ILE A 34 -22.90 -2.99 -31.07
C ILE A 34 -23.40 -3.88 -32.22
N ALA A 35 -24.41 -3.42 -32.93
CA ALA A 35 -24.98 -4.11 -34.08
C ALA A 35 -24.15 -3.88 -35.35
N ALA A 36 -23.67 -2.64 -35.56
CA ALA A 36 -22.82 -2.28 -36.68
C ALA A 36 -22.07 -0.97 -36.41
N VAL A 37 -20.94 -0.79 -37.09
CA VAL A 37 -20.14 0.44 -37.11
C VAL A 37 -19.69 0.71 -38.55
N GLY A 38 -19.70 1.97 -38.99
CA GLY A 38 -19.36 2.28 -40.38
C GLY A 38 -19.53 3.74 -40.76
N ASN A 39 -19.41 4.00 -42.07
CA ASN A 39 -19.82 5.28 -42.63
C ASN A 39 -21.31 5.52 -42.34
N GLN A 40 -21.66 6.77 -42.01
CA GLN A 40 -23.02 7.11 -41.62
C GLN A 40 -24.07 6.66 -42.65
N GLU A 41 -23.82 6.88 -43.94
CA GLU A 41 -24.78 6.53 -45.00
C GLU A 41 -25.10 5.03 -45.03
N ASP A 42 -24.09 4.18 -44.85
CA ASP A 42 -24.25 2.73 -44.90
C ASP A 42 -25.04 2.23 -43.70
N ILE A 43 -24.75 2.76 -42.50
CA ILE A 43 -25.49 2.44 -41.27
C ILE A 43 -26.95 2.89 -41.35
N LEU A 44 -27.22 4.11 -41.84
CA LEU A 44 -28.60 4.60 -41.98
C LEU A 44 -29.39 3.82 -43.05
N ARG A 45 -28.72 3.32 -44.10
CA ARG A 45 -29.36 2.41 -45.08
C ARG A 45 -29.67 1.04 -44.47
N GLN A 46 -28.79 0.54 -43.61
CA GLN A 46 -28.97 -0.75 -42.95
C GLN A 46 -30.05 -0.70 -41.86
N PHE A 47 -30.22 0.44 -41.19
CA PHE A 47 -31.18 0.64 -40.10
C PHE A 47 -32.09 1.87 -40.34
N PRO A 48 -32.94 1.87 -41.38
CA PRO A 48 -33.72 3.05 -41.80
C PRO A 48 -34.79 3.48 -40.79
N ASP A 49 -35.29 2.56 -39.97
CA ASP A 49 -36.36 2.79 -38.99
C ASP A 49 -35.82 2.98 -37.55
N ALA A 50 -34.49 2.98 -37.38
CA ALA A 50 -33.86 3.15 -36.07
C ALA A 50 -34.03 4.58 -35.54
N GLU A 51 -34.16 4.70 -34.22
CA GLU A 51 -34.05 6.00 -33.57
C GLU A 51 -32.61 6.52 -33.75
N SER A 52 -32.44 7.79 -34.08
CA SER A 52 -31.10 8.36 -34.31
C SER A 52 -30.81 9.53 -33.39
N ILE A 53 -29.63 9.51 -32.75
CA ILE A 53 -29.08 10.63 -31.97
C ILE A 53 -27.94 11.25 -32.77
N ASP A 54 -27.97 12.57 -32.91
CA ASP A 54 -26.90 13.33 -33.55
C ASP A 54 -25.75 13.59 -32.54
N CYS A 55 -24.55 13.11 -32.85
CA CYS A 55 -23.34 13.29 -32.05
C CYS A 55 -22.63 14.62 -32.32
N GLN A 56 -23.17 15.47 -33.20
CA GLN A 56 -22.72 16.84 -33.45
C GLN A 56 -21.25 16.97 -33.90
N GLY A 57 -20.71 15.94 -34.54
CA GLY A 57 -19.32 15.89 -34.99
C GLY A 57 -18.30 15.62 -33.87
N LYS A 58 -18.76 15.21 -32.68
CA LYS A 58 -17.91 14.75 -31.57
C LYS A 58 -17.22 13.43 -31.90
N VAL A 59 -16.16 13.13 -31.16
CA VAL A 59 -15.48 11.83 -31.26
C VAL A 59 -16.30 10.77 -30.55
N LEU A 60 -16.65 9.70 -31.26
CA LEU A 60 -17.29 8.51 -30.69
C LEU A 60 -16.28 7.36 -30.70
N MET A 61 -15.96 6.82 -29.52
CA MET A 61 -14.95 5.78 -29.35
C MET A 61 -15.33 4.82 -28.21
N PRO A 62 -14.65 3.66 -28.05
CA PRO A 62 -14.85 2.83 -26.87
C PRO A 62 -14.55 3.62 -25.61
N GLY A 63 -15.27 3.32 -24.54
CA GLY A 63 -14.92 3.88 -23.24
C GLY A 63 -13.58 3.35 -22.74
N PHE A 64 -12.98 4.10 -21.84
CA PHE A 64 -11.68 3.72 -21.28
C PHE A 64 -11.79 2.53 -20.33
N VAL A 65 -10.69 1.79 -20.25
CA VAL A 65 -10.50 0.63 -19.37
C VAL A 65 -9.42 0.98 -18.34
N ASN A 66 -9.83 1.31 -17.12
CA ASN A 66 -8.91 1.53 -16.01
C ASN A 66 -8.44 0.18 -15.47
N THR A 67 -7.21 -0.20 -15.80
CA THR A 67 -6.71 -1.55 -15.53
C THR A 67 -6.23 -1.79 -14.10
N HIS A 68 -6.29 -0.80 -13.21
CA HIS A 68 -5.98 -1.00 -11.79
C HIS A 68 -6.47 0.18 -10.94
N ALA A 69 -7.25 -0.12 -9.91
CA ALA A 69 -7.76 0.85 -8.95
C ALA A 69 -7.97 0.23 -7.56
N HIS A 70 -8.10 1.10 -6.57
CA HIS A 70 -8.63 0.80 -5.23
C HIS A 70 -9.81 1.75 -4.96
N ILE A 71 -10.97 1.47 -5.54
CA ILE A 71 -12.03 2.44 -5.79
C ILE A 71 -12.62 3.06 -4.51
N ALA A 72 -12.70 2.28 -3.44
CA ALA A 72 -13.23 2.76 -2.17
C ALA A 72 -12.26 3.72 -1.43
N MET A 73 -10.97 3.75 -1.82
CA MET A 73 -10.02 4.72 -1.30
C MET A 73 -10.36 6.17 -1.71
N ASN A 74 -11.38 6.39 -2.57
CA ASN A 74 -11.93 7.72 -2.85
C ASN A 74 -12.27 8.53 -1.60
N LEU A 75 -12.60 7.88 -0.49
CA LEU A 75 -12.87 8.53 0.79
C LEU A 75 -11.62 8.98 1.57
N ILE A 76 -10.44 8.45 1.23
CA ILE A 76 -9.14 8.79 1.86
C ILE A 76 -8.23 9.57 0.91
N ARG A 77 -8.82 10.29 -0.06
CA ARG A 77 -8.10 11.16 -0.97
C ARG A 77 -7.35 12.26 -0.20
N GLY A 78 -6.07 12.45 -0.54
CA GLY A 78 -5.23 13.52 0.02
C GLY A 78 -5.03 13.40 1.54
N PHE A 79 -5.21 12.21 2.09
CA PHE A 79 -5.22 12.00 3.52
C PHE A 79 -3.82 11.99 4.15
N SER A 80 -2.83 11.41 3.45
CA SER A 80 -1.44 11.34 3.90
C SER A 80 -0.52 11.25 2.69
N ASP A 81 0.12 12.36 2.35
CA ASP A 81 0.98 12.51 1.17
C ASP A 81 2.46 12.69 1.55
N ASP A 82 3.35 12.62 0.56
CA ASP A 82 4.80 12.84 0.69
C ASP A 82 5.53 11.88 1.65
N LEU A 83 5.13 10.61 1.63
CA LEU A 83 5.71 9.52 2.43
C LEU A 83 6.18 8.38 1.51
N ARG A 84 7.22 7.66 1.92
CA ARG A 84 7.62 6.40 1.25
C ARG A 84 6.51 5.35 1.39
N LEU A 85 6.37 4.45 0.41
CA LEU A 85 5.31 3.43 0.38
C LEU A 85 5.17 2.66 1.70
N ASP A 86 6.30 2.25 2.31
CA ASP A 86 6.25 1.48 3.57
C ASP A 86 5.71 2.30 4.74
N VAL A 87 6.11 3.57 4.88
CA VAL A 87 5.60 4.50 5.90
C VAL A 87 4.15 4.90 5.64
N TRP A 88 3.83 5.21 4.39
CA TRP A 88 2.47 5.55 3.94
C TRP A 88 1.49 4.42 4.25
N LEU A 89 1.81 3.20 3.78
CA LEU A 89 0.92 2.04 3.90
C LEU A 89 0.78 1.60 5.37
N ASN A 90 1.90 1.30 6.04
CA ASN A 90 1.85 0.72 7.39
C ASN A 90 1.57 1.76 8.49
N GLY A 91 2.00 3.01 8.31
CA GLY A 91 1.88 4.06 9.32
C GLY A 91 0.57 4.84 9.25
N TYR A 92 -0.03 4.97 8.06
CA TYR A 92 -1.18 5.83 7.84
C TYR A 92 -2.37 5.09 7.23
N ILE A 93 -2.22 4.48 6.07
CA ILE A 93 -3.34 3.88 5.33
C ILE A 93 -3.94 2.67 6.06
N MET A 94 -3.16 1.61 6.32
CA MET A 94 -3.67 0.40 6.98
C MET A 94 -4.31 0.67 8.36
N PRO A 95 -3.76 1.54 9.23
CA PRO A 95 -4.43 1.92 10.48
C PRO A 95 -5.81 2.57 10.27
N VAL A 96 -5.95 3.44 9.26
CA VAL A 96 -7.23 4.09 8.94
C VAL A 96 -8.19 3.09 8.33
N GLU A 97 -7.72 2.23 7.44
CA GLU A 97 -8.54 1.17 6.87
C GLU A 97 -9.10 0.26 7.96
N ARG A 98 -8.25 -0.16 8.90
CA ARG A 98 -8.67 -1.00 10.04
C ARG A 98 -9.76 -0.36 10.89
N GLU A 99 -9.71 0.96 11.09
CA GLU A 99 -10.65 1.67 11.94
C GLU A 99 -11.95 2.02 11.20
N PHE A 100 -11.88 2.41 9.93
CA PHE A 100 -12.99 3.04 9.22
C PHE A 100 -13.60 2.19 8.08
N VAL A 101 -12.86 1.23 7.53
CA VAL A 101 -13.37 0.43 6.40
C VAL A 101 -14.43 -0.54 6.90
N THR A 102 -15.65 -0.24 6.51
CA THR A 102 -16.87 -0.99 6.76
C THR A 102 -17.64 -1.12 5.45
N PRO A 103 -18.66 -2.00 5.35
CA PRO A 103 -19.52 -2.06 4.17
C PRO A 103 -20.09 -0.70 3.75
N ASP A 104 -20.46 0.18 4.69
CA ASP A 104 -21.00 1.50 4.36
C ASP A 104 -19.93 2.45 3.83
N PHE A 105 -18.71 2.40 4.37
CA PHE A 105 -17.56 3.12 3.84
C PHE A 105 -17.27 2.68 2.40
N VAL A 106 -17.18 1.37 2.16
CA VAL A 106 -16.89 0.81 0.84
C VAL A 106 -17.98 1.18 -0.16
N ARG A 107 -19.26 1.09 0.23
CA ARG A 107 -20.38 1.44 -0.64
C ARG A 107 -20.36 2.92 -1.05
N LEU A 108 -20.10 3.82 -0.11
CA LEU A 108 -20.03 5.25 -0.39
C LEU A 108 -18.80 5.60 -1.23
N GLY A 109 -17.61 5.10 -0.84
CA GLY A 109 -16.37 5.33 -1.57
C GLY A 109 -16.45 4.81 -3.00
N THR A 110 -17.00 3.62 -3.20
CA THR A 110 -17.23 3.04 -4.53
C THR A 110 -18.17 3.90 -5.37
N LYS A 111 -19.29 4.37 -4.81
CA LYS A 111 -20.21 5.27 -5.54
C LYS A 111 -19.53 6.57 -5.95
N LEU A 112 -18.74 7.17 -5.05
CA LEU A 112 -17.98 8.39 -5.32
C LEU A 112 -16.95 8.17 -6.44
N GLY A 113 -16.16 7.10 -6.35
CA GLY A 113 -15.18 6.73 -7.37
C GLY A 113 -15.81 6.40 -8.72
N CYS A 114 -16.91 5.64 -8.73
CA CYS A 114 -17.66 5.35 -9.96
C CYS A 114 -18.19 6.63 -10.62
N ALA A 115 -18.68 7.59 -9.84
CA ALA A 115 -19.14 8.88 -10.38
C ALA A 115 -18.01 9.63 -11.09
N GLU A 116 -16.82 9.67 -10.47
CA GLU A 116 -15.62 10.30 -11.06
C GLU A 116 -15.15 9.56 -12.32
N LEU A 117 -15.05 8.23 -12.29
CA LEU A 117 -14.70 7.40 -13.44
C LEU A 117 -15.63 7.62 -14.64
N ILE A 118 -16.94 7.69 -14.40
CA ILE A 118 -17.91 7.96 -15.47
C ILE A 118 -17.63 9.34 -16.09
N LYS A 119 -17.35 10.36 -15.28
CA LYS A 119 -17.06 11.72 -15.78
C LYS A 119 -15.75 11.82 -16.56
N THR A 120 -14.81 10.90 -16.35
CA THR A 120 -13.53 10.86 -17.06
C THR A 120 -13.54 9.94 -18.28
N GLY A 121 -14.68 9.32 -18.60
CA GLY A 121 -14.86 8.47 -19.77
C GLY A 121 -14.51 7.00 -19.55
N VAL A 122 -14.27 6.59 -18.30
CA VAL A 122 -14.06 5.19 -17.96
C VAL A 122 -15.38 4.43 -17.97
N THR A 123 -15.39 3.28 -18.63
CA THR A 123 -16.57 2.39 -18.72
C THR A 123 -16.35 1.06 -18.02
N CYS A 124 -15.09 0.66 -17.85
CA CYS A 124 -14.67 -0.54 -17.16
C CYS A 124 -13.48 -0.23 -16.25
N PHE A 125 -13.44 -0.78 -15.04
CA PHE A 125 -12.27 -0.73 -14.16
C PHE A 125 -11.95 -2.09 -13.54
N LEU A 126 -10.67 -2.32 -13.21
CA LEU A 126 -10.19 -3.46 -12.43
C LEU A 126 -9.92 -2.99 -11.01
N ASP A 127 -10.76 -3.39 -10.06
CA ASP A 127 -10.61 -3.09 -8.64
C ASP A 127 -9.84 -4.18 -7.90
N MET A 128 -9.26 -3.78 -6.78
CA MET A 128 -8.76 -4.68 -5.78
C MET A 128 -8.95 -4.07 -4.39
N TYR A 129 -9.98 -4.45 -3.66
CA TYR A 129 -10.18 -3.92 -2.32
C TYR A 129 -10.75 -4.97 -1.35
N TYR A 130 -11.27 -4.49 -0.22
CA TYR A 130 -12.02 -5.27 0.75
C TYR A 130 -13.52 -5.17 0.47
N PHE A 131 -14.28 -6.16 0.95
CA PHE A 131 -15.73 -6.22 0.76
C PHE A 131 -16.15 -6.13 -0.72
N GLU A 132 -15.48 -6.87 -1.63
CA GLU A 132 -15.75 -6.77 -3.07
C GLU A 132 -17.19 -7.12 -3.47
N ASP A 133 -17.92 -7.85 -2.61
CA ASP A 133 -19.36 -8.04 -2.79
C ASP A 133 -20.13 -6.70 -2.73
N VAL A 134 -19.73 -5.81 -1.83
CA VAL A 134 -20.31 -4.48 -1.67
C VAL A 134 -19.85 -3.53 -2.78
N VAL A 135 -18.59 -3.64 -3.19
CA VAL A 135 -18.08 -2.92 -4.38
C VAL A 135 -18.91 -3.31 -5.60
N ALA A 136 -19.12 -4.61 -5.84
CA ALA A 136 -19.94 -5.11 -6.95
C ALA A 136 -21.38 -4.59 -6.93
N GLU A 137 -22.02 -4.57 -5.76
CA GLU A 137 -23.37 -3.98 -5.62
C GLU A 137 -23.38 -2.50 -6.00
N ALA A 138 -22.42 -1.72 -5.50
CA ALA A 138 -22.33 -0.30 -5.77
C ALA A 138 -21.99 -0.03 -7.25
N THR A 139 -21.00 -0.73 -7.81
CA THR A 139 -20.61 -0.64 -9.22
C THR A 139 -21.77 -0.97 -10.16
N ALA A 140 -22.47 -2.08 -9.93
CA ALA A 140 -23.63 -2.47 -10.73
C ALA A 140 -24.77 -1.44 -10.62
N ALA A 141 -25.00 -0.88 -9.44
CA ALA A 141 -25.99 0.18 -9.24
C ALA A 141 -25.63 1.49 -9.95
N MET A 142 -24.33 1.80 -10.05
CA MET A 142 -23.81 2.93 -10.83
C MET A 142 -23.81 2.67 -12.35
N GLY A 143 -23.98 1.41 -12.75
CA GLY A 143 -24.05 0.98 -14.15
C GLY A 143 -22.70 0.78 -14.84
N LEU A 144 -21.58 0.90 -14.10
CA LEU A 144 -20.24 0.65 -14.62
C LEU A 144 -19.94 -0.86 -14.72
N ARG A 145 -18.98 -1.20 -15.59
CA ARG A 145 -18.40 -2.55 -15.65
C ARG A 145 -17.21 -2.64 -14.69
N GLY A 146 -17.09 -3.77 -13.99
CA GLY A 146 -16.00 -4.00 -13.04
C GLY A 146 -15.43 -5.42 -13.17
N VAL A 147 -14.10 -5.52 -13.20
CA VAL A 147 -13.39 -6.74 -12.79
C VAL A 147 -12.96 -6.50 -11.34
N LEU A 148 -13.42 -7.31 -10.40
CA LEU A 148 -13.39 -6.95 -8.99
C LEU A 148 -12.65 -8.03 -8.20
N SER A 149 -11.50 -7.68 -7.61
CA SER A 149 -10.53 -8.65 -7.10
C SER A 149 -10.52 -8.68 -5.58
N GLN A 150 -11.13 -9.72 -5.00
CA GLN A 150 -11.20 -9.82 -3.54
C GLN A 150 -9.81 -10.03 -2.95
N THR A 151 -9.42 -9.09 -2.09
CA THR A 151 -8.10 -9.09 -1.48
C THR A 151 -7.93 -10.28 -0.52
N VAL A 152 -6.79 -10.97 -0.64
CA VAL A 152 -6.34 -12.04 0.25
C VAL A 152 -4.89 -11.75 0.66
N MET A 153 -4.60 -11.77 1.96
CA MET A 153 -3.27 -11.54 2.51
C MET A 153 -3.08 -12.27 3.86
N LYS A 154 -1.84 -12.35 4.35
CA LYS A 154 -1.50 -13.06 5.60
C LYS A 154 -1.93 -12.34 6.89
N TYR A 155 -2.26 -11.05 6.79
CA TYR A 155 -2.66 -10.24 7.94
C TYR A 155 -4.19 -10.11 8.01
N PRO A 156 -4.78 -9.91 9.20
CA PRO A 156 -6.19 -9.58 9.31
C PRO A 156 -6.56 -8.34 8.49
N SER A 157 -7.63 -8.42 7.71
CA SER A 157 -8.21 -7.36 6.90
C SER A 157 -9.56 -6.89 7.48
N PRO A 158 -10.09 -5.73 7.04
CA PRO A 158 -11.40 -5.25 7.50
C PRO A 158 -12.56 -6.24 7.33
N ASP A 159 -12.48 -7.14 6.34
CA ASP A 159 -13.52 -8.10 5.97
C ASP A 159 -13.22 -9.56 6.38
N ALA A 160 -12.03 -9.85 6.92
CA ALA A 160 -11.63 -11.20 7.31
C ALA A 160 -10.53 -11.21 8.39
N HIS A 161 -10.63 -12.09 9.38
CA HIS A 161 -9.64 -12.19 10.45
C HIS A 161 -8.44 -13.08 10.08
N SER A 162 -8.59 -13.92 9.05
CA SER A 162 -7.57 -14.85 8.57
C SER A 162 -7.64 -14.98 7.05
N PHE A 163 -6.57 -15.48 6.41
CA PHE A 163 -6.56 -15.65 4.96
C PHE A 163 -7.54 -16.74 4.50
N GLU A 164 -7.83 -17.74 5.34
CA GLU A 164 -8.82 -18.77 5.08
C GLU A 164 -10.23 -18.19 5.03
N GLU A 165 -10.56 -17.27 5.94
CA GLU A 165 -11.81 -16.50 5.88
C GLU A 165 -11.85 -15.62 4.62
N SER A 166 -10.76 -14.94 4.26
CA SER A 166 -10.69 -14.16 3.00
C SER A 166 -10.92 -15.03 1.77
N LEU A 167 -10.36 -16.25 1.74
CA LEU A 167 -10.55 -17.20 0.64
C LEU A 167 -12.00 -17.68 0.54
N GLU A 168 -12.66 -17.95 1.66
CA GLU A 168 -14.08 -18.36 1.66
C GLU A 168 -15.01 -17.19 1.30
N TYR A 169 -14.69 -15.97 1.74
CA TYR A 169 -15.37 -14.76 1.30
C TYR A 169 -15.22 -14.58 -0.22
N CYS A 170 -14.00 -14.69 -0.75
CA CYS A 170 -13.72 -14.64 -2.18
C CYS A 170 -14.51 -15.71 -2.97
N ARG A 171 -14.55 -16.94 -2.46
CA ARG A 171 -15.34 -18.04 -3.06
C ARG A 171 -16.84 -17.72 -3.10
N THR A 172 -17.39 -17.16 -2.01
CA THR A 172 -18.80 -16.77 -1.92
C THR A 172 -19.11 -15.64 -2.89
N PHE A 173 -18.23 -14.63 -2.95
CA PHE A 173 -18.29 -13.52 -3.89
C PHE A 173 -18.28 -14.00 -5.35
N ILE A 174 -17.34 -14.88 -5.71
CA ILE A 174 -17.27 -15.47 -7.06
C ILE A 174 -18.57 -16.19 -7.42
N LYS A 175 -19.10 -17.03 -6.51
CA LYS A 175 -20.35 -17.77 -6.76
C LYS A 175 -21.55 -16.84 -6.96
N LYS A 176 -21.61 -15.70 -6.26
CA LYS A 176 -22.71 -14.72 -6.39
C LYS A 176 -22.66 -13.96 -7.71
N TRP A 177 -21.48 -13.52 -8.14
CA TRP A 177 -21.34 -12.58 -9.25
C TRP A 177 -20.93 -13.19 -10.58
N LYS A 178 -20.45 -14.44 -10.60
CA LYS A 178 -20.06 -15.09 -11.86
C LYS A 178 -21.26 -15.16 -12.81
N GLY A 179 -21.09 -14.60 -14.01
CA GLY A 179 -22.13 -14.53 -15.04
C GLY A 179 -23.01 -13.27 -14.97
N HIS A 180 -22.74 -12.34 -14.07
CA HIS A 180 -23.40 -11.04 -14.04
C HIS A 180 -23.05 -10.20 -15.29
N GLU A 181 -23.97 -9.34 -15.76
CA GLU A 181 -23.79 -8.60 -17.02
C GLU A 181 -22.70 -7.52 -16.99
N LEU A 182 -22.41 -6.99 -15.80
CA LEU A 182 -21.45 -5.90 -15.57
C LEU A 182 -20.26 -6.30 -14.68
N ILE A 183 -20.38 -7.37 -13.90
CA ILE A 183 -19.40 -7.70 -12.86
C ILE A 183 -18.69 -9.00 -13.22
N THR A 184 -17.36 -8.96 -13.24
CA THR A 184 -16.50 -10.14 -13.34
C THR A 184 -15.76 -10.30 -12.02
N PRO A 185 -16.10 -11.30 -11.19
CA PRO A 185 -15.36 -11.54 -9.97
C PRO A 185 -13.94 -12.05 -10.28
N SER A 186 -12.97 -11.66 -9.45
CA SER A 186 -11.54 -11.96 -9.58
C SER A 186 -10.95 -12.28 -8.20
N VAL A 187 -9.82 -12.99 -8.16
CA VAL A 187 -9.06 -13.29 -6.93
C VAL A 187 -7.90 -12.32 -6.80
N GLY A 188 -7.74 -11.67 -5.65
CA GLY A 188 -6.70 -10.66 -5.42
C GLY A 188 -5.69 -11.03 -4.33
N PRO A 189 -4.69 -11.91 -4.56
CA PRO A 189 -3.55 -11.97 -3.64
C PRO A 189 -2.81 -10.63 -3.65
N HIS A 190 -2.72 -9.93 -2.51
CA HIS A 190 -2.22 -8.55 -2.44
C HIS A 190 -0.86 -8.36 -3.12
N ALA A 191 0.21 -8.89 -2.54
CA ALA A 191 1.54 -8.82 -3.11
C ALA A 191 2.37 -10.02 -2.61
N PRO A 192 3.47 -10.39 -3.29
CA PRO A 192 4.30 -11.52 -2.89
C PRO A 192 4.82 -11.42 -1.44
N TYR A 193 5.14 -10.21 -0.97
CA TYR A 193 5.64 -9.96 0.38
C TYR A 193 4.56 -10.03 1.49
N THR A 194 3.26 -9.94 1.12
CA THR A 194 2.12 -10.07 2.07
C THR A 194 1.40 -11.40 2.00
N THR A 195 1.71 -12.27 1.04
CA THR A 195 0.98 -13.53 0.80
C THR A 195 1.85 -14.77 1.03
N GLY A 196 3.10 -14.76 0.58
CA GLY A 196 3.96 -15.95 0.69
C GLY A 196 3.46 -17.15 -0.13
N GLU A 197 4.12 -18.30 0.01
CA GLU A 197 3.94 -19.43 -0.93
C GLU A 197 2.57 -20.13 -0.82
N GLU A 198 2.06 -20.28 0.40
CA GLU A 198 0.79 -20.97 0.65
C GLU A 198 -0.40 -20.19 0.10
N ILE A 199 -0.50 -18.90 0.41
CA ILE A 199 -1.59 -18.03 -0.05
C ILE A 199 -1.55 -17.85 -1.58
N LEU A 200 -0.36 -17.73 -2.18
CA LEU A 200 -0.23 -17.64 -3.64
C LEU A 200 -0.75 -18.91 -4.34
N LYS A 201 -0.47 -20.09 -3.79
CA LYS A 201 -1.01 -21.35 -4.34
C LYS A 201 -2.51 -21.44 -4.16
N ALA A 202 -3.02 -21.12 -2.97
CA ALA A 202 -4.45 -21.20 -2.67
C ALA A 202 -5.29 -20.23 -3.52
N THR A 203 -4.82 -18.99 -3.70
CA THR A 203 -5.49 -18.00 -4.56
C THR A 203 -5.46 -18.40 -6.03
N LYS A 204 -4.33 -18.95 -6.52
CA LYS A 204 -4.25 -19.54 -7.86
C LYS A 204 -5.21 -20.72 -8.03
N ASP A 205 -5.23 -21.67 -7.09
CA ASP A 205 -6.11 -22.84 -7.16
C ASP A 205 -7.59 -22.41 -7.20
N LEU A 206 -7.96 -21.38 -6.42
CA LEU A 206 -9.32 -20.80 -6.45
C LEU A 206 -9.64 -20.14 -7.80
N ALA A 207 -8.71 -19.36 -8.35
CA ALA A 207 -8.89 -18.72 -9.65
C ALA A 207 -9.09 -19.75 -10.78
N LEU A 208 -8.31 -20.83 -10.74
CA LEU A 208 -8.43 -21.95 -11.68
C LEU A 208 -9.73 -22.75 -11.50
N GLU A 209 -10.15 -23.01 -10.25
CA GLU A 209 -11.39 -23.73 -9.94
C GLU A 209 -12.62 -23.06 -10.59
N TYR A 210 -12.67 -21.72 -10.54
CA TYR A 210 -13.78 -20.96 -11.10
C TYR A 210 -13.48 -20.34 -12.47
N ASP A 211 -12.32 -20.56 -13.08
CA ASP A 211 -11.90 -19.91 -14.33
C ASP A 211 -12.13 -18.38 -14.32
N VAL A 212 -11.67 -17.73 -13.26
CA VAL A 212 -11.77 -16.27 -13.07
C VAL A 212 -10.39 -15.61 -13.12
N PRO A 213 -10.30 -14.29 -13.38
CA PRO A 213 -9.04 -13.57 -13.33
C PRO A 213 -8.38 -13.61 -11.94
N LEU A 214 -7.07 -13.34 -11.92
CA LEU A 214 -6.27 -13.15 -10.71
C LEU A 214 -5.47 -11.86 -10.85
N HIS A 215 -5.53 -10.98 -9.86
CA HIS A 215 -4.89 -9.66 -9.89
C HIS A 215 -3.94 -9.49 -8.71
N ILE A 216 -2.69 -9.06 -8.98
CA ILE A 216 -1.61 -8.99 -7.97
C ILE A 216 -0.64 -7.84 -8.25
N HIS A 217 -0.14 -7.18 -7.20
CA HIS A 217 0.96 -6.21 -7.31
C HIS A 217 2.30 -6.93 -7.43
N ILE A 218 3.12 -6.57 -8.42
CA ILE A 218 4.40 -7.23 -8.69
C ILE A 218 5.51 -6.20 -8.94
N SER A 219 6.61 -6.32 -8.18
CA SER A 219 7.86 -5.56 -8.41
C SER A 219 7.61 -4.05 -8.50
N GLU A 220 6.83 -3.54 -7.56
CA GLU A 220 6.47 -2.13 -7.51
C GLU A 220 7.67 -1.29 -7.08
N THR A 221 8.43 -1.74 -6.09
CA THR A 221 9.58 -1.01 -5.54
C THR A 221 10.88 -1.78 -5.67
N ALA A 222 12.00 -1.06 -5.76
CA ALA A 222 13.33 -1.69 -5.76
C ALA A 222 13.57 -2.47 -4.46
N GLN A 223 13.07 -1.95 -3.34
CA GLN A 223 13.17 -2.59 -2.02
C GLN A 223 12.46 -3.95 -1.99
N GLU A 224 11.28 -4.08 -2.62
CA GLU A 224 10.58 -5.36 -2.76
C GLU A 224 11.47 -6.39 -3.48
N VAL A 225 12.07 -5.99 -4.61
CA VAL A 225 12.91 -6.88 -5.41
C VAL A 225 14.18 -7.28 -4.67
N GLU A 226 14.83 -6.35 -3.98
CA GLU A 226 16.01 -6.61 -3.16
C GLU A 226 15.69 -7.53 -1.99
N ALA A 227 14.59 -7.29 -1.28
CA ALA A 227 14.12 -8.15 -0.18
C ALA A 227 13.85 -9.58 -0.68
N MET A 228 13.18 -9.74 -1.81
CA MET A 228 12.90 -11.05 -2.40
C MET A 228 14.20 -11.80 -2.78
N ARG A 229 15.19 -11.09 -3.35
CA ARG A 229 16.50 -11.67 -3.66
C ARG A 229 17.22 -12.12 -2.39
N ASN A 230 17.18 -11.33 -1.32
CA ASN A 230 17.83 -11.66 -0.06
C ASN A 230 17.16 -12.84 0.66
N GLU A 231 15.83 -12.89 0.69
CA GLU A 231 15.07 -13.90 1.43
C GLU A 231 14.88 -15.21 0.67
N LYS A 232 14.66 -15.14 -0.64
CA LYS A 232 14.29 -16.29 -1.49
C LYS A 232 15.35 -16.66 -2.53
N GLY A 233 16.41 -15.85 -2.68
CA GLY A 233 17.48 -16.10 -3.64
C GLY A 233 17.07 -15.91 -5.11
N MET A 234 15.94 -15.26 -5.38
CA MET A 234 15.43 -15.03 -6.74
C MET A 234 14.61 -13.73 -6.83
N PRO A 235 14.43 -13.15 -8.03
CA PRO A 235 13.54 -12.01 -8.24
C PRO A 235 12.06 -12.37 -8.05
N VAL A 236 11.20 -11.35 -8.05
CA VAL A 236 9.77 -11.48 -7.75
C VAL A 236 9.01 -12.27 -8.82
N VAL A 237 9.17 -11.95 -10.12
CA VAL A 237 8.42 -12.63 -11.19
C VAL A 237 8.74 -14.14 -11.25
N PRO A 238 10.02 -14.59 -11.18
CA PRO A 238 10.35 -16.02 -11.09
C PRO A 238 9.80 -16.69 -9.83
N PHE A 239 9.78 -16.00 -8.68
CA PHE A 239 9.19 -16.52 -7.46
C PHE A 239 7.69 -16.77 -7.61
N VAL A 240 6.95 -15.78 -8.14
CA VAL A 240 5.51 -15.87 -8.38
C VAL A 240 5.18 -16.97 -9.39
N LYS A 241 5.95 -17.06 -10.49
CA LYS A 241 5.85 -18.14 -11.48
C LYS A 241 6.02 -19.52 -10.85
N LYS A 242 7.00 -19.68 -9.96
CA LYS A 242 7.30 -20.96 -9.30
C LYS A 242 6.10 -21.49 -8.48
N GLN A 243 5.22 -20.61 -8.03
CA GLN A 243 4.00 -21.00 -7.29
C GLN A 243 2.81 -21.29 -8.22
N GLY A 244 2.98 -21.17 -9.54
CA GLY A 244 1.96 -21.45 -10.55
C GLY A 244 0.97 -20.31 -10.78
N VAL A 245 1.17 -19.12 -10.19
CA VAL A 245 0.20 -18.01 -10.28
C VAL A 245 -0.16 -17.65 -11.72
N PHE A 246 0.83 -17.65 -12.62
CA PHE A 246 0.65 -17.35 -14.05
C PHE A 246 0.01 -18.49 -14.86
N GLU A 247 -0.41 -19.58 -14.22
CA GLU A 247 -1.30 -20.58 -14.85
C GLU A 247 -2.74 -20.07 -14.95
N ALA A 248 -3.12 -19.11 -14.10
CA ALA A 248 -4.40 -18.42 -14.15
C ALA A 248 -4.36 -17.23 -15.13
N LYS A 249 -5.52 -16.61 -15.39
CA LYS A 249 -5.65 -15.36 -16.15
C LYS A 249 -5.14 -14.17 -15.31
N THR A 250 -3.82 -14.06 -15.19
CA THR A 250 -3.20 -13.09 -14.28
C THR A 250 -3.12 -11.69 -14.87
N ILE A 251 -3.32 -10.68 -14.00
CA ILE A 251 -3.01 -9.28 -14.22
C ILE A 251 -1.99 -8.85 -13.16
N ALA A 252 -0.88 -8.26 -13.59
CA ALA A 252 0.20 -7.78 -12.75
C ALA A 252 0.20 -6.25 -12.70
N ALA A 253 -0.06 -5.67 -11.53
CA ALA A 253 -0.01 -4.23 -11.33
C ALA A 253 1.44 -3.74 -11.14
N HIS A 254 1.69 -2.50 -11.59
CA HIS A 254 2.96 -1.76 -11.53
C HIS A 254 4.06 -2.29 -12.45
N CYS A 255 4.68 -3.42 -12.10
CA CYS A 255 5.82 -3.99 -12.82
C CYS A 255 6.95 -2.98 -13.09
N VAL A 256 7.28 -2.16 -12.08
CA VAL A 256 8.26 -1.08 -12.21
C VAL A 256 9.68 -1.62 -12.32
N HIS A 257 10.03 -2.58 -11.46
CA HIS A 257 11.39 -3.13 -11.34
C HIS A 257 11.45 -4.57 -11.87
N ILE A 258 11.27 -4.72 -13.18
CA ILE A 258 11.43 -6.03 -13.85
C ILE A 258 12.47 -5.96 -14.97
N ASP A 259 13.23 -7.05 -15.15
CA ASP A 259 14.16 -7.18 -16.27
C ASP A 259 13.50 -7.78 -17.53
N GLU A 260 14.23 -7.81 -18.65
CA GLU A 260 13.70 -8.36 -19.91
C GLU A 260 13.35 -9.86 -19.82
N GLY A 261 14.08 -10.65 -19.02
CA GLY A 261 13.77 -12.06 -18.82
C GLY A 261 12.46 -12.26 -18.07
N GLU A 262 12.19 -11.39 -17.10
CA GLU A 262 10.92 -11.30 -16.39
C GLU A 262 9.80 -10.84 -17.32
N MET A 263 10.01 -9.82 -18.15
CA MET A 263 9.03 -9.38 -19.16
C MET A 263 8.65 -10.51 -20.12
N ARG A 264 9.64 -11.24 -20.66
CA ARG A 264 9.38 -12.42 -21.53
C ARG A 264 8.66 -13.53 -20.80
N THR A 265 8.88 -13.68 -19.49
CA THR A 265 8.15 -14.64 -18.68
C THR A 265 6.67 -14.28 -18.57
N LEU A 266 6.36 -13.00 -18.34
CA LEU A 266 5.00 -12.49 -18.31
C LEU A 266 4.31 -12.64 -19.67
N GLU A 267 4.99 -12.28 -20.77
CA GLU A 267 4.45 -12.40 -22.13
C GLU A 267 4.11 -13.84 -22.50
N HIS A 268 5.06 -14.78 -22.31
CA HIS A 268 4.84 -16.19 -22.63
C HIS A 268 3.72 -16.83 -21.78
N SER A 269 3.42 -16.25 -20.62
CA SER A 269 2.36 -16.72 -19.73
C SER A 269 1.06 -15.93 -19.92
N HIS A 270 0.99 -15.05 -20.94
CA HIS A 270 -0.16 -14.20 -21.25
C HIS A 270 -0.64 -13.35 -20.06
N VAL A 271 0.29 -12.89 -19.23
CA VAL A 271 -0.01 -11.98 -18.11
C VAL A 271 -0.25 -10.57 -18.66
N GLY A 272 -1.37 -9.96 -18.28
CA GLY A 272 -1.62 -8.54 -18.52
C GLY A 272 -0.89 -7.66 -17.52
N VAL A 273 -0.50 -6.45 -17.91
CA VAL A 273 0.19 -5.49 -17.05
C VAL A 273 -0.67 -4.24 -16.88
N ALA A 274 -0.86 -3.78 -15.65
CA ALA A 274 -1.48 -2.50 -15.36
C ALA A 274 -0.40 -1.47 -14.99
N HIS A 275 -0.14 -0.51 -15.89
CA HIS A 275 0.82 0.55 -15.65
C HIS A 275 0.15 1.73 -14.93
N ASN A 276 0.66 2.05 -13.73
CA ASN A 276 0.09 3.07 -12.83
C ASN A 276 1.04 4.28 -12.70
N PRO A 277 1.21 5.14 -13.73
CA PRO A 277 2.31 6.11 -13.75
C PRO A 277 2.27 7.16 -12.64
N SER A 278 1.11 7.76 -12.32
CA SER A 278 1.05 8.77 -11.26
C SER A 278 1.39 8.18 -9.89
N SER A 279 0.82 7.02 -9.56
CA SER A 279 1.15 6.31 -8.31
C SER A 279 2.62 5.95 -8.21
N ASN A 280 3.19 5.37 -9.27
CA ASN A 280 4.59 5.00 -9.31
C ASN A 280 5.53 6.19 -9.08
N LEU A 281 5.18 7.38 -9.60
CA LEU A 281 5.96 8.60 -9.41
C LEU A 281 5.72 9.21 -8.03
N LYS A 282 4.47 9.29 -7.57
CA LYS A 282 4.10 9.92 -6.29
C LYS A 282 4.69 9.19 -5.09
N LEU A 283 4.73 7.85 -5.13
CA LEU A 283 5.34 7.01 -4.09
C LEU A 283 6.87 6.84 -4.27
N ALA A 284 7.44 7.46 -5.30
CA ALA A 284 8.84 7.27 -5.71
C ALA A 284 9.21 5.79 -5.94
N SER A 285 8.24 4.97 -6.34
CA SER A 285 8.42 3.57 -6.69
C SER A 285 9.35 3.43 -7.89
N GLY A 286 9.20 4.29 -8.92
CA GLY A 286 10.12 4.36 -10.06
C GLY A 286 9.39 4.56 -11.40
N ILE A 287 10.05 4.20 -12.50
CA ILE A 287 9.47 4.30 -13.85
C ILE A 287 9.45 2.91 -14.48
N ALA A 288 8.25 2.38 -14.74
CA ALA A 288 8.09 1.09 -15.38
C ALA A 288 8.61 1.12 -16.85
N PRO A 289 9.30 0.07 -17.32
CA PRO A 289 9.88 0.01 -18.67
C PRO A 289 8.83 -0.33 -19.75
N VAL A 290 7.76 0.47 -19.80
CA VAL A 290 6.56 0.26 -20.64
C VAL A 290 6.91 0.16 -22.13
N THR A 291 7.82 1.00 -22.62
CA THR A 291 8.30 0.92 -24.01
C THR A 291 8.79 -0.48 -24.34
N ARG A 292 9.63 -1.05 -23.47
CA ARG A 292 10.22 -2.37 -23.70
C ARG A 292 9.17 -3.48 -23.56
N MET A 293 8.25 -3.35 -22.60
CA MET A 293 7.14 -4.30 -22.44
C MET A 293 6.29 -4.37 -23.72
N LEU A 294 5.91 -3.22 -24.28
CA LEU A 294 5.11 -3.14 -25.50
C LEU A 294 5.85 -3.71 -26.72
N GLU A 295 7.14 -3.41 -26.88
CA GLU A 295 7.98 -3.99 -27.95
C GLU A 295 8.08 -5.52 -27.89
N LEU A 296 8.09 -6.08 -26.68
CA LEU A 296 8.11 -7.53 -26.47
C LEU A 296 6.75 -8.19 -26.68
N GLY A 297 5.67 -7.41 -26.84
CA GLY A 297 4.33 -7.91 -27.10
C GLY A 297 3.44 -8.06 -25.86
N LEU A 298 3.88 -7.60 -24.68
CA LEU A 298 3.06 -7.61 -23.47
C LEU A 298 1.81 -6.74 -23.66
N LYS A 299 0.72 -7.15 -23.02
CA LYS A 299 -0.53 -6.39 -22.98
C LYS A 299 -0.46 -5.43 -21.80
N VAL A 300 -0.13 -4.17 -22.08
CA VAL A 300 0.03 -3.13 -21.06
C VAL A 300 -1.13 -2.16 -21.12
N GLY A 301 -2.00 -2.21 -20.10
CA GLY A 301 -3.03 -1.22 -19.86
C GLY A 301 -2.54 -0.06 -18.99
N ILE A 302 -3.43 0.91 -18.75
CA ILE A 302 -3.17 2.05 -17.87
C ILE A 302 -4.11 1.95 -16.66
N GLY A 303 -3.59 2.15 -15.47
CA GLY A 303 -4.33 2.14 -14.22
C GLY A 303 -4.11 3.43 -13.43
N THR A 304 -5.07 3.78 -12.58
CA THR A 304 -4.97 4.97 -11.71
C THR A 304 -4.40 4.65 -10.35
N ASP A 305 -4.49 3.38 -9.90
CA ASP A 305 -4.34 3.00 -8.50
C ASP A 305 -5.42 3.69 -7.61
N GLY A 306 -5.25 3.70 -6.29
CA GLY A 306 -6.12 4.39 -5.34
C GLY A 306 -5.87 5.89 -5.25
N THR A 307 -6.89 6.66 -4.88
CA THR A 307 -6.79 8.13 -4.77
C THR A 307 -5.98 8.61 -3.56
N ALA A 308 -5.41 7.72 -2.77
CA ALA A 308 -4.46 8.07 -1.72
C ALA A 308 -3.00 8.07 -2.24
N SER A 309 -2.74 7.47 -3.40
CA SER A 309 -1.43 7.42 -4.06
C SER A 309 -1.42 8.06 -5.46
N ASN A 310 -2.54 8.63 -5.94
CA ASN A 310 -2.62 9.31 -7.24
C ASN A 310 -2.53 10.86 -7.20
N ASN A 311 -3.58 11.64 -6.90
CA ASN A 311 -4.75 11.38 -6.05
C ASN A 311 -6.11 11.64 -6.76
N ASP A 312 -6.19 11.51 -8.08
CA ASP A 312 -7.46 11.49 -8.81
C ASP A 312 -7.68 10.23 -9.65
N LEU A 313 -8.86 10.13 -10.27
CA LEU A 313 -9.19 9.07 -11.22
C LEU A 313 -9.33 9.63 -12.66
N ASP A 314 -8.57 10.68 -13.00
CA ASP A 314 -8.58 11.32 -14.31
C ASP A 314 -7.76 10.53 -15.33
N PHE A 315 -8.48 9.80 -16.18
CA PHE A 315 -7.85 8.94 -17.17
C PHE A 315 -7.14 9.70 -18.30
N PHE A 316 -7.49 10.98 -18.56
CA PHE A 316 -6.75 11.79 -19.54
C PHE A 316 -5.38 12.19 -19.00
N GLU A 317 -5.27 12.43 -17.69
CA GLU A 317 -3.98 12.71 -17.05
C GLU A 317 -3.09 11.47 -17.06
N GLU A 318 -3.63 10.31 -16.68
CA GLU A 318 -2.88 9.03 -16.72
C GLU A 318 -2.39 8.68 -18.13
N MET A 319 -3.24 8.81 -19.16
CA MET A 319 -2.85 8.57 -20.55
C MET A 319 -1.71 9.48 -20.99
N ARG A 320 -1.85 10.78 -20.72
CA ARG A 320 -0.83 11.77 -21.10
C ARG A 320 0.48 11.51 -20.37
N LEU A 321 0.41 11.21 -19.08
CA LEU A 321 1.57 10.90 -18.26
C LEU A 321 2.26 9.61 -18.73
N ALA A 322 1.54 8.52 -18.97
CA ALA A 322 2.09 7.28 -19.50
C ALA A 322 2.90 7.52 -20.80
N SER A 323 2.31 8.31 -21.72
CA SER A 323 2.94 8.63 -23.01
C SER A 323 4.19 9.50 -22.89
N PHE A 324 4.16 10.50 -22.01
CA PHE A 324 5.30 11.41 -21.81
C PHE A 324 6.40 10.78 -20.97
N LEU A 325 6.04 9.96 -19.98
CA LEU A 325 7.00 9.25 -19.14
C LEU A 325 7.81 8.25 -19.96
N ALA A 326 7.17 7.50 -20.87
CA ALA A 326 7.86 6.59 -21.79
C ALA A 326 8.88 7.32 -22.68
N LYS A 327 8.52 8.49 -23.22
CA LYS A 327 9.43 9.32 -24.04
C LYS A 327 10.57 9.92 -23.23
N GLY A 328 10.25 10.49 -22.06
CA GLY A 328 11.23 11.13 -21.18
C GLY A 328 12.26 10.16 -20.61
N SER A 329 11.81 8.96 -20.21
CA SER A 329 12.69 7.93 -19.65
C SER A 329 13.56 7.22 -20.69
N SER A 330 13.06 7.04 -21.92
CA SER A 330 13.82 6.42 -23.01
C SER A 330 14.76 7.39 -23.74
N GLY A 331 14.49 8.69 -23.68
CA GLY A 331 15.15 9.70 -24.51
C GLY A 331 14.71 9.67 -25.98
N ASP A 332 13.70 8.87 -26.32
CA ASP A 332 13.17 8.74 -27.67
C ASP A 332 11.75 9.35 -27.74
N PRO A 333 11.53 10.44 -28.50
CA PRO A 333 10.22 11.07 -28.60
C PRO A 333 9.20 10.25 -29.42
N THR A 334 9.63 9.18 -30.10
CA THR A 334 8.79 8.37 -31.01
C THR A 334 8.09 7.20 -30.32
N VAL A 335 8.51 6.83 -29.11
CA VAL A 335 7.94 5.70 -28.38
C VAL A 335 6.58 6.04 -27.77
N VAL A 336 5.72 5.02 -27.67
CA VAL A 336 4.36 5.10 -27.11
C VAL A 336 3.61 6.32 -27.67
N PRO A 337 3.46 6.44 -29.01
CA PRO A 337 2.75 7.57 -29.63
C PRO A 337 1.27 7.58 -29.22
N ALA A 338 0.56 8.67 -29.52
CA ALA A 338 -0.80 8.89 -29.04
C ALA A 338 -1.78 7.77 -29.40
N GLN A 339 -1.71 7.21 -30.62
CA GLN A 339 -2.55 6.08 -31.00
C GLN A 339 -2.28 4.84 -30.14
N GLN A 340 -1.02 4.52 -29.86
CA GLN A 340 -0.65 3.38 -29.00
C GLN A 340 -1.06 3.64 -27.54
N THR A 341 -0.94 4.89 -27.07
CA THR A 341 -1.42 5.29 -25.74
C THR A 341 -2.94 5.08 -25.62
N LEU A 342 -3.69 5.47 -26.66
CA LEU A 342 -5.14 5.28 -26.67
C LEU A 342 -5.54 3.80 -26.80
N GLU A 343 -4.73 2.98 -27.49
CA GLU A 343 -4.89 1.53 -27.48
C GLU A 343 -4.68 0.94 -26.07
N MET A 344 -3.65 1.37 -25.34
CA MET A 344 -3.43 0.98 -23.92
C MET A 344 -4.64 1.34 -23.04
N ALA A 345 -5.25 2.49 -23.30
CA ALA A 345 -6.44 2.98 -22.60
C ALA A 345 -7.76 2.26 -22.99
N THR A 346 -7.77 1.51 -24.09
CA THR A 346 -8.99 0.88 -24.65
C THR A 346 -8.75 -0.60 -24.97
N ARG A 347 -8.40 -0.94 -26.22
CA ARG A 347 -8.28 -2.32 -26.71
C ARG A 347 -7.20 -3.12 -25.97
N ILE A 348 -5.98 -2.58 -25.83
CA ILE A 348 -4.89 -3.25 -25.13
C ILE A 348 -5.17 -3.30 -23.63
N GLY A 349 -5.83 -2.29 -23.06
CA GLY A 349 -6.31 -2.33 -21.66
C GLY A 349 -7.31 -3.47 -21.44
N ALA A 350 -8.27 -3.64 -22.35
CA ALA A 350 -9.20 -4.77 -22.34
C ALA A 350 -8.49 -6.12 -22.52
N GLU A 351 -7.47 -6.20 -23.38
CA GLU A 351 -6.62 -7.39 -23.53
C GLU A 351 -5.86 -7.69 -22.23
N ALA A 352 -5.32 -6.67 -21.55
CA ALA A 352 -4.59 -6.83 -20.29
C ALA A 352 -5.47 -7.38 -19.16
N ILE A 353 -6.76 -7.03 -19.13
CA ILE A 353 -7.72 -7.53 -18.13
C ILE A 353 -8.57 -8.72 -18.62
N HIS A 354 -8.21 -9.34 -19.74
CA HIS A 354 -8.88 -10.51 -20.32
C HIS A 354 -10.36 -10.29 -20.69
N MET A 355 -10.70 -9.07 -21.14
CA MET A 355 -12.05 -8.65 -21.56
C MET A 355 -12.14 -8.21 -23.04
N ASP A 356 -11.09 -8.41 -23.82
CA ASP A 356 -10.99 -7.97 -25.22
C ASP A 356 -12.03 -8.60 -26.15
N ASN A 357 -12.61 -9.74 -25.78
CA ASN A 357 -13.72 -10.34 -26.53
C ASN A 357 -15.05 -9.58 -26.38
N GLN A 358 -15.16 -8.67 -25.40
CA GLN A 358 -16.41 -7.98 -25.06
C GLN A 358 -16.32 -6.47 -25.23
N ILE A 359 -15.18 -5.84 -24.91
CA ILE A 359 -15.03 -4.38 -24.86
C ILE A 359 -13.72 -3.93 -25.54
N GLY A 360 -13.37 -2.65 -25.39
CA GLY A 360 -12.09 -2.06 -25.81
C GLY A 360 -12.02 -1.64 -27.28
N SER A 361 -12.97 -2.05 -28.12
CA SER A 361 -13.11 -1.59 -29.50
C SER A 361 -14.58 -1.56 -29.93
N LEU A 362 -14.91 -0.71 -30.90
CA LEU A 362 -16.23 -0.66 -31.52
C LEU A 362 -16.25 -1.66 -32.67
N GLU A 363 -16.68 -2.88 -32.38
CA GLU A 363 -16.82 -3.96 -33.35
C GLU A 363 -18.20 -4.62 -33.18
N ALA A 364 -18.81 -5.07 -34.28
CA ALA A 364 -20.11 -5.73 -34.21
C ALA A 364 -20.04 -6.97 -33.29
N GLY A 365 -21.02 -7.12 -32.41
CA GLY A 365 -21.08 -8.19 -31.41
C GLY A 365 -20.41 -7.87 -30.07
N LYS A 366 -19.58 -6.81 -29.98
CA LYS A 366 -19.06 -6.32 -28.70
C LYS A 366 -20.11 -5.53 -27.93
N LYS A 367 -19.86 -5.32 -26.64
CA LYS A 367 -20.70 -4.53 -25.75
C LYS A 367 -20.65 -3.05 -26.12
N ALA A 368 -21.79 -2.39 -26.03
CA ALA A 368 -21.91 -0.95 -26.26
C ALA A 368 -21.42 -0.17 -25.03
N ASP A 369 -20.10 -0.18 -24.86
CA ASP A 369 -19.34 0.57 -23.85
C ASP A 369 -18.57 1.67 -24.58
N LEU A 370 -19.12 2.89 -24.62
CA LEU A 370 -18.67 3.97 -25.50
C LEU A 370 -18.75 5.35 -24.83
N ILE A 371 -17.97 6.27 -25.38
CA ILE A 371 -17.93 7.67 -24.93
C ILE A 371 -18.03 8.63 -26.12
N LEU A 372 -18.59 9.81 -25.86
CA LEU A 372 -18.51 10.97 -26.75
C LEU A 372 -17.56 12.01 -26.15
N VAL A 373 -16.59 12.46 -26.94
CA VAL A 373 -15.60 13.46 -26.55
C VAL A 373 -15.69 14.70 -27.45
N GLU A 374 -15.87 15.86 -26.85
CA GLU A 374 -15.91 17.17 -27.51
C GLU A 374 -14.49 17.71 -27.70
N ILE A 375 -13.97 17.60 -28.92
CA ILE A 375 -12.62 18.07 -29.25
C ILE A 375 -12.59 19.47 -29.88
N ARG A 376 -13.75 20.10 -30.14
CA ARG A 376 -13.85 21.46 -30.69
C ARG A 376 -13.95 22.51 -29.59
N THR A 377 -13.05 22.41 -28.62
CA THR A 377 -12.92 23.33 -27.49
C THR A 377 -11.79 24.33 -27.73
N LEU A 378 -11.74 25.39 -26.91
CA LEU A 378 -10.69 26.42 -27.03
C LEU A 378 -9.28 25.83 -26.82
N HIS A 379 -9.10 24.94 -25.83
CA HIS A 379 -7.80 24.35 -25.50
C HIS A 379 -7.34 23.28 -26.49
N ASN A 380 -8.25 22.73 -27.30
CA ASN A 380 -7.96 21.67 -28.27
C ASN A 380 -8.01 22.17 -29.74
N SER A 381 -8.15 23.48 -29.96
CA SER A 381 -8.19 24.09 -31.30
C SER A 381 -6.83 24.72 -31.70
N PRO A 382 -6.45 24.72 -33.00
CA PRO A 382 -7.17 24.20 -34.17
C PRO A 382 -6.94 22.70 -34.42
N SER A 383 -7.72 22.10 -35.33
CA SER A 383 -7.53 20.72 -35.82
C SER A 383 -6.91 20.68 -37.22
N PHE A 384 -6.07 19.67 -37.48
CA PHE A 384 -5.40 19.47 -38.76
C PHE A 384 -5.79 18.13 -39.38
N LYS A 385 -5.96 18.09 -40.71
CA LYS A 385 -6.38 16.89 -41.46
C LYS A 385 -5.27 16.22 -42.28
N HIS A 386 -4.05 16.74 -42.25
CA HIS A 386 -2.95 16.20 -43.05
C HIS A 386 -2.40 14.85 -42.52
N SER A 387 -2.60 14.57 -41.23
CA SER A 387 -2.17 13.34 -40.57
C SER A 387 -3.39 12.57 -40.08
N GLU A 388 -3.43 11.29 -40.40
CA GLU A 388 -4.49 10.36 -39.97
C GLU A 388 -4.52 10.19 -38.45
N TYR A 389 -3.34 10.34 -37.82
CA TYR A 389 -3.12 10.23 -36.37
C TYR A 389 -3.36 11.53 -35.59
N GLY A 390 -3.63 12.66 -36.27
CA GLY A 390 -3.75 13.97 -35.62
C GLY A 390 -4.83 14.02 -34.54
N ILE A 391 -5.95 13.31 -34.74
CA ILE A 391 -7.05 13.26 -33.77
C ILE A 391 -6.66 12.50 -32.48
N TYR A 392 -5.85 11.46 -32.59
CA TYR A 392 -5.35 10.72 -31.44
C TYR A 392 -4.42 11.61 -30.60
N ALA A 393 -3.58 12.40 -31.27
CA ALA A 393 -2.74 13.39 -30.59
C ALA A 393 -3.57 14.47 -29.87
N GLN A 394 -4.68 14.93 -30.48
CA GLN A 394 -5.60 15.87 -29.82
C GLN A 394 -6.26 15.26 -28.58
N LEU A 395 -6.63 13.97 -28.62
CA LEU A 395 -7.22 13.28 -27.47
C LEU A 395 -6.19 13.09 -26.34
N VAL A 396 -4.99 12.58 -26.64
CA VAL A 396 -4.01 12.19 -25.62
C VAL A 396 -3.21 13.38 -25.09
N TYR A 397 -2.81 14.33 -25.94
CA TYR A 397 -1.88 15.39 -25.55
C TYR A 397 -2.56 16.71 -25.17
N ALA A 398 -3.80 16.92 -25.62
CA ALA A 398 -4.56 18.14 -25.37
C ALA A 398 -5.94 17.91 -24.73
N GLY A 399 -6.49 16.70 -24.82
CA GLY A 399 -7.80 16.36 -24.26
C GLY A 399 -7.84 16.48 -22.74
N LYS A 400 -9.05 16.72 -22.23
CA LYS A 400 -9.35 16.83 -20.81
C LYS A 400 -10.54 15.94 -20.46
N SER A 401 -10.62 15.47 -19.21
CA SER A 401 -11.79 14.74 -18.71
C SER A 401 -13.10 15.51 -18.91
N THR A 402 -13.07 16.84 -18.77
CA THR A 402 -14.21 17.73 -19.03
C THR A 402 -14.69 17.73 -20.48
N ASP A 403 -13.89 17.23 -21.42
CA ASP A 403 -14.28 17.10 -22.83
C ASP A 403 -15.21 15.89 -23.05
N VAL A 404 -15.27 14.94 -22.11
CA VAL A 404 -16.21 13.81 -22.17
C VAL A 404 -17.62 14.34 -21.90
N SER A 405 -18.50 14.25 -22.90
CA SER A 405 -19.88 14.73 -22.78
C SER A 405 -20.87 13.62 -22.44
N ASP A 406 -20.68 12.43 -22.98
CA ASP A 406 -21.64 11.33 -22.82
C ASP A 406 -20.91 10.01 -22.62
N VAL A 407 -21.42 9.17 -21.71
CA VAL A 407 -20.88 7.83 -21.41
C VAL A 407 -22.01 6.81 -21.44
N MET A 408 -21.78 5.71 -22.14
CA MET A 408 -22.68 4.56 -22.21
C MET A 408 -21.93 3.29 -21.81
N VAL A 409 -22.59 2.44 -21.02
CA VAL A 409 -22.11 1.10 -20.66
C VAL A 409 -23.21 0.10 -20.89
N ASN A 410 -22.88 -1.02 -21.55
CA ASN A 410 -23.80 -2.12 -21.83
C ASN A 410 -25.11 -1.63 -22.49
N GLY A 411 -25.02 -0.61 -23.36
CA GLY A 411 -26.16 -0.01 -24.06
C GLY A 411 -26.98 1.01 -23.26
N LYS A 412 -26.60 1.33 -22.02
CA LYS A 412 -27.31 2.26 -21.14
C LYS A 412 -26.48 3.52 -20.92
N TRP A 413 -27.09 4.69 -21.09
CA TRP A 413 -26.45 5.97 -20.79
C TRP A 413 -26.25 6.12 -19.29
N LEU A 414 -25.03 6.45 -18.86
CA LEU A 414 -24.68 6.77 -17.47
C LEU A 414 -24.47 8.28 -17.28
N MET A 415 -23.99 8.95 -18.32
CA MET A 415 -23.80 10.40 -18.39
C MET A 415 -24.27 10.92 -19.74
N ARG A 416 -24.96 12.06 -19.74
CA ARG A 416 -25.38 12.78 -20.95
C ARG A 416 -25.13 14.26 -20.78
N GLU A 417 -24.55 14.90 -21.79
CA GLU A 417 -24.24 16.35 -21.76
C GLU A 417 -23.56 16.78 -20.45
N HIS A 418 -22.58 16.01 -20.00
CA HIS A 418 -21.81 16.16 -18.75
C HIS A 418 -22.59 15.92 -17.44
N ALA A 419 -23.87 15.57 -17.51
CA ALA A 419 -24.70 15.28 -16.34
C ALA A 419 -24.79 13.78 -16.05
N LEU A 420 -24.43 13.36 -14.84
CA LEU A 420 -24.64 11.99 -14.36
C LEU A 420 -26.13 11.69 -14.20
N LEU A 421 -26.56 10.51 -14.63
CA LEU A 421 -27.98 10.14 -14.67
C LEU A 421 -28.45 9.36 -13.44
N ALA A 422 -27.56 8.64 -12.77
CA ALA A 422 -27.90 7.69 -11.70
C ALA A 422 -27.70 8.24 -10.28
N VAL A 423 -27.02 9.38 -10.10
CA VAL A 423 -26.62 9.88 -8.77
C VAL A 423 -26.72 11.38 -8.62
N ASN A 424 -26.88 11.81 -7.36
CA ASN A 424 -26.74 13.19 -6.94
C ASN A 424 -25.31 13.42 -6.42
N GLU A 425 -24.49 14.11 -7.22
CA GLU A 425 -23.09 14.42 -6.88
C GLU A 425 -22.97 15.16 -5.55
N LYS A 426 -23.87 16.12 -5.29
CA LYS A 426 -23.82 16.93 -4.08
C LYS A 426 -24.05 16.08 -2.83
N GLU A 427 -24.96 15.12 -2.89
CA GLU A 427 -25.23 14.21 -1.78
C GLU A 427 -24.03 13.30 -1.48
N LEU A 428 -23.37 12.77 -2.52
CA LEU A 428 -22.16 11.96 -2.35
C LEU A 428 -21.04 12.75 -1.65
N ILE A 429 -20.84 14.01 -2.05
CA ILE A 429 -19.84 14.91 -1.45
C ILE A 429 -20.17 15.22 0.01
N GLU A 430 -21.43 15.51 0.32
CA GLU A 430 -21.87 15.79 1.69
C GLU A 430 -21.68 14.55 2.60
N GLN A 431 -22.00 13.36 2.10
CA GLN A 431 -21.80 12.10 2.82
C GLN A 431 -20.32 11.78 3.02
N SER A 432 -19.45 12.03 2.03
CA SER A 432 -18.01 11.78 2.17
C SER A 432 -17.38 12.69 3.21
N GLN A 433 -17.86 13.93 3.34
CA GLN A 433 -17.34 14.88 4.33
C GLN A 433 -17.57 14.41 5.78
N VAL A 434 -18.62 13.61 6.03
CA VAL A 434 -18.87 13.02 7.36
C VAL A 434 -17.78 12.03 7.73
N TYR A 435 -17.30 11.22 6.78
CA TYR A 435 -16.17 10.33 7.02
C TYR A 435 -14.87 11.12 7.19
N ALA A 436 -14.62 12.12 6.34
CA ALA A 436 -13.43 12.97 6.44
C ALA A 436 -13.30 13.59 7.84
N ALA A 437 -14.39 14.17 8.38
CA ALA A 437 -14.38 14.76 9.73
C ALA A 437 -14.06 13.73 10.85
N LYS A 438 -14.51 12.49 10.71
CA LYS A 438 -14.20 11.42 11.69
C LYS A 438 -12.74 10.97 11.59
N MET A 439 -12.22 10.82 10.36
CA MET A 439 -10.83 10.42 10.13
C MET A 439 -9.86 11.52 10.56
N ASP A 440 -10.20 12.80 10.33
CA ASP A 440 -9.45 13.95 10.83
C ASP A 440 -9.37 13.93 12.36
N ALA A 441 -10.50 13.74 13.05
CA ALA A 441 -10.52 13.66 14.51
C ALA A 441 -9.63 12.51 15.04
N PHE A 442 -9.67 11.35 14.36
CA PHE A 442 -8.83 10.20 14.70
C PHE A 442 -7.33 10.51 14.53
N ILE A 443 -6.90 11.05 13.38
CA ILE A 443 -5.48 11.34 13.14
C ILE A 443 -4.98 12.49 13.99
N ILE A 444 -5.74 13.57 14.15
CA ILE A 444 -5.35 14.69 15.02
C ILE A 444 -5.14 14.20 16.45
N SER A 445 -6.00 13.29 16.94
CA SER A 445 -5.81 12.69 18.26
C SER A 445 -4.58 11.77 18.31
N ARG A 446 -4.28 11.05 17.21
CA ARG A 446 -3.15 10.12 17.12
C ARG A 446 -1.81 10.84 17.05
N GLU A 447 -1.70 11.88 16.21
CA GLU A 447 -0.45 12.64 16.00
C GLU A 447 -0.04 13.46 17.23
N LYS A 448 -0.98 13.77 18.13
CA LYS A 448 -0.70 14.46 19.40
C LYS A 448 -0.13 13.56 20.51
N SER A 449 0.03 12.27 20.26
CA SER A 449 0.42 11.32 21.29
C SER A 449 1.34 10.26 20.72
N VAL A 450 2.61 10.32 21.11
CA VAL A 450 3.62 9.29 20.81
C VAL A 450 3.15 7.90 21.24
N LEU A 451 2.44 7.78 22.37
CA LEU A 451 1.83 6.53 22.81
C LEU A 451 0.77 6.03 21.81
N SER A 452 -0.10 6.91 21.32
CA SER A 452 -1.11 6.56 20.33
C SER A 452 -0.49 6.12 19.01
N LYS A 453 0.60 6.79 18.57
CA LYS A 453 1.40 6.37 17.40
C LYS A 453 2.03 4.99 17.62
N LEU A 454 2.58 4.72 18.81
CA LEU A 454 3.16 3.43 19.16
C LEU A 454 2.12 2.29 19.18
N ILE A 455 0.94 2.53 19.75
CA ILE A 455 -0.17 1.56 19.80
C ILE A 455 -0.62 1.21 18.37
N ALA A 456 -0.75 2.21 17.49
CA ALA A 456 -1.22 2.01 16.12
C ALA A 456 -0.33 1.07 15.29
N ILE A 457 0.99 1.17 15.44
CA ILE A 457 1.96 0.38 14.65
C ILE A 457 2.36 -0.96 15.29
N GLY A 458 2.22 -1.08 16.61
CA GLY A 458 2.84 -2.17 17.36
C GLY A 458 1.94 -2.91 18.34
N GLY A 459 0.67 -2.52 18.48
CA GLY A 459 -0.28 -3.18 19.39
C GLY A 459 0.22 -3.19 20.84
N ALA A 460 0.82 -2.08 21.28
CA ALA A 460 1.55 -2.01 22.55
C ALA A 460 0.72 -2.56 23.72
N SER A 461 1.28 -3.54 24.45
CA SER A 461 0.71 -4.04 25.68
C SER A 461 1.22 -3.22 26.86
N GLN A 462 0.30 -2.72 27.69
CA GLN A 462 0.66 -2.08 28.96
C GLN A 462 1.19 -3.17 29.91
N GLU A 463 2.51 -3.19 30.13
CA GLU A 463 3.11 -3.89 31.27
C GLU A 463 3.47 -2.82 32.31
N GLU A 464 2.58 -2.59 33.28
CA GLU A 464 2.96 -1.85 34.49
C GLU A 464 3.88 -2.74 35.33
N SER A 465 5.17 -2.70 35.03
CA SER A 465 6.21 -3.26 35.90
C SER A 465 7.06 -2.14 36.45
N PHE A 466 7.16 -2.05 37.77
CA PHE A 466 8.16 -1.22 38.41
C PHE A 466 9.51 -1.97 38.40
N GLU A 467 10.60 -1.30 38.07
CA GLU A 467 11.95 -1.86 38.12
C GLU A 467 12.76 -1.07 39.13
N VAL A 468 13.44 -1.79 40.02
CA VAL A 468 14.40 -1.26 40.98
C VAL A 468 15.78 -1.49 40.39
N GLN A 469 16.59 -0.44 40.28
CA GLN A 469 17.92 -0.53 39.68
C GLN A 469 18.95 0.37 40.36
N ALA A 470 20.20 -0.07 40.39
CA ALA A 470 21.36 0.73 40.80
C ALA A 470 22.51 0.53 39.82
N LYS A 471 23.26 1.61 39.53
CA LYS A 471 24.43 1.59 38.65
C LYS A 471 25.67 2.10 39.38
N VAL A 472 26.81 1.52 39.06
CA VAL A 472 28.12 1.97 39.54
C VAL A 472 29.13 1.91 38.40
N ALA A 473 29.90 2.99 38.20
CA ALA A 473 31.05 2.97 37.31
C ALA A 473 32.15 2.03 37.87
N ILE A 474 32.66 1.14 37.03
CA ILE A 474 33.70 0.18 37.41
C ILE A 474 34.92 0.33 36.49
N PRO A 475 36.16 0.20 37.01
CA PRO A 475 37.35 0.33 36.17
C PRO A 475 37.53 -0.88 35.25
N ASP A 476 37.09 -2.07 35.68
CA ASP A 476 37.32 -3.33 34.99
C ASP A 476 36.20 -4.34 35.30
N ARG A 477 35.56 -4.85 34.23
CA ARG A 477 34.47 -5.82 34.34
C ARG A 477 34.96 -7.23 34.67
N GLU A 478 36.19 -7.60 34.31
CA GLU A 478 36.72 -8.95 34.51
C GLU A 478 36.82 -9.30 36.00
N LYS A 479 37.19 -8.33 36.84
CA LYS A 479 37.23 -8.51 38.30
C LYS A 479 35.87 -8.85 38.90
N VAL A 480 34.79 -8.33 38.31
CA VAL A 480 33.43 -8.63 38.78
C VAL A 480 32.99 -10.01 38.28
N ILE A 481 33.37 -10.38 37.05
CA ILE A 481 33.14 -11.72 36.50
C ILE A 481 33.85 -12.78 37.34
N GLU A 482 35.14 -12.60 37.62
CA GLU A 482 35.92 -13.52 38.47
C GLU A 482 35.27 -13.69 39.85
N ARG A 483 34.77 -12.61 40.45
CA ARG A 483 34.07 -12.69 41.75
C ARG A 483 32.74 -13.41 41.64
N LEU A 484 31.95 -13.16 40.60
CA LEU A 484 30.70 -13.88 40.36
C LEU A 484 30.93 -15.38 40.20
N GLU A 485 31.91 -15.76 39.37
CA GLU A 485 32.23 -17.15 39.07
C GLU A 485 32.83 -17.91 40.28
N ASN A 486 33.52 -17.20 41.17
CA ASN A 486 34.08 -17.78 42.40
C ASN A 486 33.20 -17.59 43.65
N SER A 487 31.96 -17.10 43.50
CA SER A 487 31.04 -16.86 44.61
C SER A 487 30.06 -18.02 44.84
N PRO A 488 29.49 -18.15 46.05
CA PRO A 488 28.34 -19.02 46.29
C PRO A 488 27.02 -18.57 45.61
N ILE A 489 27.02 -17.49 44.83
CA ILE A 489 25.80 -16.99 44.17
C ILE A 489 25.42 -17.93 43.03
N ASN A 490 24.16 -18.37 43.02
CA ASN A 490 23.63 -19.24 41.98
C ASN A 490 23.37 -18.43 40.69
N VAL A 491 24.19 -18.64 39.66
CA VAL A 491 24.00 -18.05 38.33
C VAL A 491 23.09 -18.94 37.50
N LYS A 492 21.82 -18.55 37.37
CA LYS A 492 20.82 -19.30 36.58
C LYS A 492 21.04 -19.18 35.07
N ARG A 493 21.51 -18.03 34.59
CA ARG A 493 21.68 -17.77 33.14
C ARG A 493 22.71 -16.68 32.85
N LYS A 494 23.58 -16.90 31.87
CA LYS A 494 24.51 -15.89 31.29
C LYS A 494 24.13 -15.60 29.84
N ARG A 495 24.17 -14.34 29.42
CA ARG A 495 23.97 -13.90 28.02
C ARG A 495 24.90 -12.73 27.69
N HIS A 496 25.33 -12.67 26.43
CA HIS A 496 26.15 -11.57 25.91
C HIS A 496 25.40 -10.87 24.77
N TYR A 497 25.30 -9.55 24.86
CA TYR A 497 24.66 -8.69 23.89
C TYR A 497 25.61 -7.59 23.42
N ARG A 498 25.56 -7.25 22.13
CA ARG A 498 25.83 -5.87 21.70
C ARG A 498 24.48 -5.19 21.53
N GLU A 499 24.17 -4.25 22.42
CA GLU A 499 22.91 -3.49 22.38
C GLU A 499 23.14 -2.16 21.67
N TYR A 500 22.31 -1.87 20.67
CA TYR A 500 22.25 -0.60 19.95
C TYR A 500 20.92 0.07 20.31
N ASP A 501 20.97 1.16 21.08
CA ASP A 501 19.80 1.95 21.46
C ASP A 501 19.79 3.27 20.69
N THR A 502 18.66 3.60 20.05
CA THR A 502 18.37 4.95 19.53
C THR A 502 17.17 5.50 20.28
N TYR A 503 17.37 6.63 20.96
CA TYR A 503 16.36 7.34 21.73
C TYR A 503 15.81 8.51 20.91
N PHE A 504 14.50 8.55 20.73
CA PHE A 504 13.73 9.57 20.05
C PHE A 504 13.09 10.49 21.10
N ASN A 505 13.58 11.73 21.17
CA ASN A 505 13.13 12.74 22.11
C ASN A 505 12.17 13.71 21.41
N PHE A 506 11.19 14.20 22.17
CA PHE A 506 10.14 15.11 21.71
C PHE A 506 10.09 16.34 22.64
N GLU A 507 9.87 17.54 22.09
CA GLU A 507 9.87 18.80 22.84
C GLU A 507 8.82 18.84 23.98
N ASN A 508 7.74 18.08 23.85
CA ASN A 508 6.70 17.98 24.86
C ASN A 508 7.03 16.88 25.89
N SER A 509 7.56 17.28 27.06
CA SER A 509 8.08 16.37 28.11
C SER A 509 7.06 15.38 28.67
N ASP A 510 5.76 15.64 28.48
CA ASP A 510 4.68 14.77 28.95
C ASP A 510 4.51 13.50 28.09
N GLU A 511 5.09 13.46 26.89
CA GLU A 511 4.93 12.35 25.93
C GLU A 511 5.94 11.20 26.16
N GLY A 512 7.02 11.46 26.91
CA GLY A 512 8.10 10.48 27.15
C GLY A 512 9.02 10.28 25.95
N THR A 513 9.99 9.37 26.07
CA THR A 513 11.00 9.09 25.04
C THR A 513 10.74 7.73 24.39
N VAL A 514 10.76 7.62 23.06
CA VAL A 514 10.71 6.31 22.39
C VAL A 514 12.13 5.79 22.21
N ARG A 515 12.39 4.58 22.67
CA ARG A 515 13.65 3.88 22.43
C ARG A 515 13.44 2.76 21.43
N PHE A 516 14.12 2.84 20.29
CA PHE A 516 14.36 1.70 19.41
C PHE A 516 15.63 0.98 19.87
N ARG A 517 15.56 -0.33 20.09
CA ARG A 517 16.68 -1.15 20.55
C ARG A 517 16.89 -2.34 19.66
N GLU A 518 18.13 -2.62 19.31
CA GLU A 518 18.57 -3.89 18.70
C GLU A 518 19.49 -4.66 19.66
N ASP A 519 19.06 -5.85 20.08
CA ASP A 519 19.85 -6.78 20.88
C ASP A 519 20.56 -7.78 19.94
N HIS A 520 21.86 -7.63 19.69
CA HIS A 520 22.66 -8.60 18.93
C HIS A 520 23.21 -9.65 19.89
N PHE A 521 22.71 -10.89 19.80
CA PHE A 521 23.14 -12.00 20.64
C PHE A 521 24.51 -12.49 20.21
N VAL A 522 25.50 -12.40 21.10
CA VAL A 522 26.90 -12.75 20.81
C VAL A 522 27.20 -14.15 21.38
N GLU A 523 27.67 -15.04 20.52
CA GLU A 523 28.13 -16.37 20.90
C GLU A 523 29.57 -16.34 21.43
N ALA A 524 30.02 -17.44 22.03
CA ALA A 524 31.37 -17.55 22.59
C ALA A 524 32.51 -17.33 21.56
N ASP A 525 32.25 -17.55 20.27
CA ASP A 525 33.20 -17.29 19.18
C ASP A 525 33.18 -15.82 18.69
N GLY A 526 32.39 -14.97 19.32
CA GLY A 526 32.24 -13.55 19.00
C GLY A 526 31.29 -13.24 17.85
N LYS A 527 30.63 -14.25 17.25
CA LYS A 527 29.65 -14.04 16.17
C LYS A 527 28.27 -13.73 16.71
N VAL A 528 27.51 -12.99 15.90
CA VAL A 528 26.10 -12.68 16.18
C VAL A 528 25.24 -13.86 15.71
N SER A 529 24.50 -14.49 16.62
CA SER A 529 23.59 -15.61 16.27
C SER A 529 22.19 -15.14 15.91
N HIS A 530 21.71 -14.07 16.55
CA HIS A 530 20.37 -13.54 16.36
C HIS A 530 20.33 -12.04 16.70
N VAL A 531 19.44 -11.30 16.04
CA VAL A 531 19.16 -9.89 16.34
C VAL A 531 17.69 -9.77 16.74
N ARG A 532 17.43 -9.12 17.86
CA ARG A 532 16.06 -8.84 18.32
C ARG A 532 15.85 -7.33 18.47
N SER A 533 14.90 -6.80 17.72
CA SER A 533 14.56 -5.37 17.75
C SER A 533 13.26 -5.09 18.52
N ARG A 534 13.23 -4.03 19.33
CA ARG A 534 12.05 -3.63 20.14
C ARG A 534 11.91 -2.13 20.27
N LEU A 535 10.67 -1.65 20.35
CA LEU A 535 10.33 -0.29 20.74
C LEU A 535 9.93 -0.25 22.21
N THR A 536 10.34 0.80 22.91
CA THR A 536 9.92 1.08 24.29
C THR A 536 9.56 2.56 24.41
N LEU A 537 8.30 2.90 24.68
CA LEU A 537 7.98 4.24 25.18
C LEU A 537 8.30 4.30 26.66
N ILE A 538 9.14 5.25 27.03
CA ILE A 538 9.63 5.49 28.38
C ILE A 538 8.94 6.77 28.87
N GLY A 539 7.97 6.65 29.80
CA GLY A 539 7.20 7.79 30.30
C GLY A 539 8.03 8.82 31.10
N PRO A 540 7.46 10.00 31.43
CA PRO A 540 8.17 11.03 32.19
C PRO A 540 8.54 10.57 33.62
N SER A 541 9.60 11.15 34.17
CA SER A 541 10.10 10.88 35.51
C SER A 541 9.04 11.26 36.57
N ARG A 542 8.62 10.30 37.42
CA ARG A 542 7.94 10.61 38.69
C ARG A 542 9.00 10.57 39.79
N GLU A 543 9.47 11.74 40.22
CA GLU A 543 10.42 11.84 41.33
C GLU A 543 9.78 11.35 42.64
N HIS A 544 10.13 10.13 43.07
CA HIS A 544 10.14 9.75 44.48
C HIS A 544 11.53 9.21 44.80
N HIS A 545 12.34 10.05 45.45
CA HIS A 545 13.65 9.66 45.98
C HIS A 545 13.46 8.92 47.30
N TYR A 546 13.88 7.66 47.35
CA TYR A 546 13.95 6.89 48.60
C TYR A 546 15.20 7.27 49.40
N PRO A 547 15.22 7.06 50.72
CA PRO A 547 16.38 7.34 51.57
C PRO A 547 17.68 6.58 51.23
N GLN A 548 17.61 5.57 50.34
CA GLN A 548 18.73 4.67 50.02
C GLN A 548 19.27 4.77 48.57
N ASP A 549 18.95 5.84 47.84
CA ASP A 549 19.51 6.11 46.49
C ASP A 549 19.24 5.00 45.47
N VAL A 550 17.96 4.68 45.24
CA VAL A 550 17.54 3.67 44.25
C VAL A 550 16.41 4.18 43.38
N LEU A 551 16.52 3.96 42.07
CA LEU A 551 15.58 4.44 41.05
C LEU A 551 14.40 3.47 40.91
N LEU A 552 13.17 3.99 41.07
CA LEU A 552 11.93 3.30 40.71
C LEU A 552 11.55 3.68 39.27
N SER A 553 11.52 2.72 38.34
CA SER A 553 11.41 3.04 36.91
C SER A 553 10.03 3.59 36.48
N ARG A 554 10.08 4.38 35.41
CA ARG A 554 9.00 5.00 34.62
C ARG A 554 7.98 3.96 34.09
N SER A 555 6.76 4.40 33.76
CA SER A 555 5.84 3.58 32.97
C SER A 555 6.47 3.25 31.61
N ARG A 556 6.44 1.97 31.21
CA ARG A 556 7.03 1.50 29.96
C ARG A 556 5.94 0.85 29.11
N TYR A 557 5.82 1.27 27.86
CA TYR A 557 5.00 0.59 26.87
C TYR A 557 5.91 -0.11 25.87
N LEU A 558 5.78 -1.43 25.77
CA LEU A 558 6.59 -2.26 24.89
C LEU A 558 5.83 -2.54 23.60
N ALA A 559 6.54 -2.44 22.48
CA ALA A 559 6.02 -2.90 21.19
C ALA A 559 7.14 -3.62 20.40
N PRO A 560 6.80 -4.66 19.61
CA PRO A 560 7.76 -5.26 18.69
C PRO A 560 8.21 -4.22 17.65
N ALA A 561 9.51 -4.20 17.34
CA ALA A 561 10.03 -3.38 16.25
C ALA A 561 10.10 -4.23 14.98
N THR A 562 9.04 -4.21 14.18
CA THR A 562 8.91 -4.98 12.94
C THR A 562 9.39 -4.24 11.70
N GLN A 563 9.71 -2.94 11.83
CA GLN A 563 10.17 -2.07 10.75
C GLN A 563 11.61 -1.59 10.99
N SER A 564 12.24 -1.05 9.95
CA SER A 564 13.61 -0.51 10.03
C SER A 564 13.70 0.74 10.93
N LEU A 565 14.90 1.04 11.46
CA LEU A 565 15.15 2.28 12.20
C LEU A 565 14.76 3.54 11.38
N ARG A 566 15.08 3.55 10.08
CA ARG A 566 14.72 4.63 9.15
C ARG A 566 13.20 4.84 9.06
N PHE A 567 12.41 3.77 9.03
CA PHE A 567 10.95 3.86 9.08
C PHE A 567 10.49 4.58 10.35
N TYR A 568 11.05 4.20 11.51
CA TYR A 568 10.62 4.80 12.79
C TYR A 568 11.02 6.27 12.92
N ARG A 569 12.17 6.67 12.36
CA ARG A 569 12.56 8.09 12.26
C ARG A 569 11.54 8.90 11.47
N GLU A 570 11.18 8.42 10.27
CA GLU A 570 10.20 9.09 9.40
C GLU A 570 8.78 9.11 10.02
N TYR A 571 8.41 8.05 10.74
CA TYR A 571 7.09 7.92 11.36
C TYR A 571 6.92 8.77 12.62
N PHE A 572 7.88 8.70 13.56
CA PHE A 572 7.78 9.42 14.84
C PHE A 572 8.16 10.90 14.69
N LYS A 573 9.06 11.26 13.75
CA LYS A 573 9.58 12.62 13.55
C LYS A 573 10.11 13.24 14.86
N PRO A 574 11.13 12.63 15.50
CA PRO A 574 11.68 13.15 16.75
C PRO A 574 12.37 14.50 16.55
N ASP A 575 12.38 15.33 17.59
CA ASP A 575 13.06 16.63 17.61
C ASP A 575 14.58 16.47 17.82
N SER A 576 14.98 15.41 18.52
CA SER A 576 16.39 15.03 18.66
C SER A 576 16.55 13.52 18.87
N GLU A 577 17.75 13.02 18.57
CA GLU A 577 18.11 11.62 18.75
C GLU A 577 19.38 11.47 19.60
N ILE A 578 19.39 10.48 20.49
CA ILE A 578 20.57 10.05 21.24
C ILE A 578 20.84 8.58 20.96
N GLU A 579 22.05 8.25 20.54
CA GLU A 579 22.47 6.87 20.28
C GLU A 579 23.36 6.36 21.40
N ILE A 580 23.02 5.19 21.95
CA ILE A 580 23.80 4.50 22.97
C ILE A 580 24.16 3.10 22.48
N GLU A 581 25.45 2.84 22.31
CA GLU A 581 25.97 1.51 21.97
C GLU A 581 26.65 0.90 23.19
N LYS A 582 26.34 -0.35 23.53
CA LYS A 582 26.96 -1.03 24.66
C LYS A 582 27.22 -2.50 24.41
N ASP A 583 28.32 -2.98 24.97
CA ASP A 583 28.67 -4.40 25.08
C ASP A 583 28.28 -4.89 26.48
N ARG A 584 27.23 -5.72 26.56
CA ARG A 584 26.60 -6.14 27.81
C ARG A 584 26.79 -7.64 28.08
N LEU A 585 27.33 -7.95 29.25
CA LEU A 585 27.26 -9.29 29.84
C LEU A 585 26.16 -9.30 30.92
N ARG A 586 25.10 -10.07 30.68
CA ARG A 586 23.96 -10.20 31.61
C ARG A 586 23.97 -11.55 32.31
N PHE A 587 23.89 -11.50 33.63
CA PHE A 587 23.74 -12.65 34.50
C PHE A 587 22.40 -12.57 35.22
N LEU A 588 21.58 -13.62 35.13
CA LEU A 588 20.44 -13.83 36.03
C LEU A 588 20.96 -14.61 37.23
N VAL A 589 20.89 -14.01 38.41
CA VAL A 589 21.39 -14.59 39.65
C VAL A 589 20.28 -14.68 40.69
N GLU A 590 20.43 -15.61 41.61
CA GLU A 590 19.58 -15.73 42.79
C GLU A 590 20.39 -15.37 44.04
N PHE A 591 19.91 -14.36 44.77
CA PHE A 591 20.57 -13.80 45.95
C PHE A 591 19.53 -13.49 47.03
N GLU A 592 19.72 -14.04 48.23
CA GLU A 592 18.76 -13.93 49.35
C GLU A 592 17.30 -14.25 48.91
N ASP A 593 17.12 -15.40 48.25
CA ASP A 593 15.85 -15.95 47.73
C ASP A 593 15.13 -15.09 46.68
N GLU A 594 15.83 -14.15 46.05
CA GLU A 594 15.30 -13.30 44.99
C GLU A 594 16.17 -13.29 43.73
N GLU A 595 15.51 -13.06 42.58
CA GLU A 595 16.19 -12.98 41.30
C GLU A 595 16.61 -11.54 40.97
N PHE A 596 17.88 -11.39 40.60
CA PHE A 596 18.46 -10.13 40.14
C PHE A 596 19.12 -10.33 38.77
N PHE A 597 19.03 -9.31 37.92
CA PHE A 597 19.87 -9.18 36.75
C PHE A 597 21.09 -8.34 37.11
N ILE A 598 22.27 -8.92 36.96
CA ILE A 598 23.55 -8.20 36.98
C ILE A 598 23.97 -7.99 35.52
N ASN A 599 24.08 -6.74 35.11
CA ASN A 599 24.58 -6.34 33.79
C ASN A 599 25.96 -5.69 33.97
N LEU A 600 26.96 -6.23 33.30
CA LEU A 600 28.27 -5.61 33.14
C LEU A 600 28.29 -4.98 31.76
N ASP A 601 28.18 -3.66 31.72
CA ASP A 601 28.01 -2.89 30.50
C ASP A 601 29.28 -2.11 30.21
N GLN A 602 29.83 -2.25 29.01
CA GLN A 602 30.78 -1.29 28.46
C GLN A 602 30.02 -0.37 27.52
N ILE A 603 29.94 0.92 27.85
CA ILE A 603 29.30 1.90 26.96
C ILE A 603 30.34 2.35 25.94
N VAL A 604 30.11 1.97 24.69
CA VAL A 604 31.03 2.20 23.56
C VAL A 604 30.74 3.53 22.89
N LYS A 605 29.47 3.95 22.87
CA LYS A 605 29.04 5.21 22.28
C LYS A 605 27.99 5.88 23.19
N PRO A 606 28.25 7.11 23.68
CA PRO A 606 29.59 7.70 23.79
C PRO A 606 30.51 6.83 24.69
N ASP A 607 31.83 6.92 24.54
CA ASP A 607 32.75 6.14 25.36
C ASP A 607 32.73 6.64 26.82
N MET A 608 32.01 5.91 27.68
CA MET A 608 31.86 6.23 29.10
C MET A 608 32.48 5.15 30.01
N GLY A 609 33.20 4.18 29.42
CA GLY A 609 33.81 3.09 30.17
C GLY A 609 32.82 2.01 30.63
N ASN A 610 33.14 1.36 31.75
CA ASN A 610 32.41 0.19 32.23
C ASN A 610 31.49 0.52 33.41
N PHE A 611 30.32 -0.12 33.45
CA PHE A 611 29.33 0.01 34.50
C PHE A 611 28.85 -1.35 34.99
N LEU A 612 28.63 -1.46 36.28
CA LEU A 612 27.82 -2.52 36.89
C LEU A 612 26.40 -1.97 37.09
N GLU A 613 25.41 -2.58 36.46
CA GLU A 613 23.99 -2.33 36.70
C GLU A 613 23.35 -3.57 37.35
N ILE A 614 22.77 -3.42 38.54
CA ILE A 614 21.96 -4.47 39.17
C ILE A 614 20.50 -4.03 39.15
N LYS A 615 19.60 -4.92 38.71
CA LYS A 615 18.18 -4.62 38.61
C LYS A 615 17.27 -5.80 38.89
N SER A 616 16.07 -5.52 39.41
CA SER A 616 15.00 -6.51 39.62
C SER A 616 13.62 -5.88 39.43
N THR A 617 12.63 -6.68 39.02
CA THR A 617 11.23 -6.26 38.88
C THR A 617 10.53 -6.31 40.23
N THR A 618 9.72 -5.30 40.55
CA THR A 618 8.96 -5.19 41.80
C THR A 618 7.47 -4.99 41.53
N TRP A 619 6.64 -5.47 42.46
CA TRP A 619 5.18 -5.44 42.38
C TRP A 619 4.52 -4.59 43.47
N SER A 620 5.31 -4.06 44.43
CA SER A 620 4.82 -3.16 45.48
C SER A 620 5.91 -2.23 46.00
N MET A 621 5.53 -1.12 46.63
CA MET A 621 6.51 -0.18 47.22
C MET A 621 7.39 -0.83 48.29
N ARG A 622 6.83 -1.74 49.10
CA ARG A 622 7.58 -2.46 50.13
C ARG A 622 8.57 -3.46 49.53
N ASP A 623 8.16 -4.19 48.49
CA ASP A 623 9.03 -5.09 47.72
C ASP A 623 10.18 -4.31 47.05
N ALA A 624 9.92 -3.06 46.64
CA ALA A 624 10.95 -2.19 46.07
C ALA A 624 12.02 -1.78 47.10
N GLU A 625 11.62 -1.43 48.32
CA GLU A 625 12.53 -1.10 49.43
C GLU A 625 13.39 -2.30 49.84
N GLU A 626 12.78 -3.48 50.00
CA GLU A 626 13.48 -4.72 50.36
C GLU A 626 14.51 -5.11 49.28
N LYS A 627 14.15 -5.01 47.99
CA LYS A 627 15.07 -5.23 46.86
C LYS A 627 16.19 -4.21 46.78
N SER A 628 15.90 -2.94 47.09
CA SER A 628 16.90 -1.87 47.13
C SER A 628 18.02 -2.20 48.13
N GLU A 629 17.67 -2.65 49.34
CA GLU A 629 18.65 -3.07 50.35
C GLU A 629 19.49 -4.26 49.87
N LYS A 630 18.86 -5.25 49.23
CA LYS A 630 19.55 -6.41 48.66
C LYS A 630 20.51 -6.04 47.53
N ILE A 631 20.14 -5.08 46.68
CA ILE A 631 21.02 -4.57 45.61
C ILE A 631 22.30 -3.96 46.21
N VAL A 632 22.19 -3.19 47.30
CA VAL A 632 23.38 -2.59 47.95
C VAL A 632 24.30 -3.67 48.49
N LYS A 633 23.76 -4.67 49.21
CA LYS A 633 24.56 -5.81 49.69
C LYS A 633 25.22 -6.56 48.53
N LEU A 634 24.51 -6.72 47.42
CA LEU A 634 25.02 -7.43 46.24
C LEU A 634 26.17 -6.65 45.57
N ILE A 635 26.10 -5.31 45.50
CA ILE A 635 27.20 -4.45 45.03
C ILE A 635 28.44 -4.60 45.94
N GLU A 636 28.25 -4.55 47.25
CA GLU A 636 29.34 -4.74 48.23
C GLU A 636 29.97 -6.13 48.11
N PHE A 637 29.14 -7.15 47.95
CA PHE A 637 29.56 -8.54 47.74
C PHE A 637 30.43 -8.69 46.49
N LEU A 638 30.09 -7.96 45.41
CA LEU A 638 30.87 -7.91 44.17
C LEU A 638 32.17 -7.09 44.30
N GLY A 639 32.48 -6.56 45.48
CA GLY A 639 33.79 -5.96 45.78
C GLY A 639 33.92 -4.47 45.55
N ILE A 640 32.79 -3.79 45.41
CA ILE A 640 32.74 -2.36 45.16
C ILE A 640 32.50 -1.66 46.50
N THR A 641 33.58 -1.20 47.13
CA THR A 641 33.55 -0.45 48.41
C THR A 641 33.47 1.05 48.13
N GLN A 642 32.45 1.72 48.67
CA GLN A 642 32.12 3.15 48.45
C GLN A 642 31.79 3.52 46.98
N PRO A 643 30.74 2.91 46.39
CA PRO A 643 30.28 3.32 45.07
C PRO A 643 29.73 4.76 45.12
N GLU A 644 30.21 5.62 44.23
CA GLU A 644 29.41 6.79 43.83
C GLU A 644 28.21 6.24 43.07
N LYS A 645 27.09 6.07 43.78
CA LYS A 645 25.89 5.42 43.25
C LYS A 645 25.24 6.33 42.24
N ILE A 646 25.01 5.80 41.05
CA ILE A 646 24.35 6.51 39.96
C ILE A 646 22.88 6.10 39.93
N CYS A 647 22.02 7.04 40.32
CA CYS A 647 20.57 6.89 40.32
C CYS A 647 19.91 7.31 38.99
N LYS A 648 20.72 7.52 37.95
CA LYS A 648 20.27 7.91 36.60
C LYS A 648 20.15 6.71 35.69
N ASP A 649 19.24 6.76 34.72
CA ASP A 649 19.26 5.81 33.61
C ASP A 649 20.40 6.13 32.62
N TYR A 650 20.68 5.22 31.68
CA TYR A 650 21.77 5.44 30.72
C TYR A 650 21.50 6.62 29.77
N LEU A 651 20.24 6.97 29.51
CA LEU A 651 19.91 8.12 28.68
C LEU A 651 20.28 9.41 29.41
N GLU A 652 19.84 9.55 30.65
CA GLU A 652 20.15 10.70 31.52
C GLU A 652 21.66 10.85 31.75
N LEU A 653 22.38 9.73 31.91
CA LEU A 653 23.84 9.74 32.03
C LEU A 653 24.55 10.25 30.77
N VAL A 654 24.06 9.83 29.60
CA VAL A 654 24.62 10.29 28.32
C VAL A 654 24.26 11.75 28.07
N GLU A 655 23.05 12.17 28.42
CA GLU A 655 22.63 13.58 28.35
C GLU A 655 23.53 14.47 29.21
N ASP A 656 23.81 14.08 30.46
CA ASP A 656 24.75 14.81 31.33
C ASP A 656 26.18 14.85 30.75
N TYR A 657 26.62 13.75 30.13
CA TYR A 657 27.98 13.62 29.57
C TYR A 657 28.18 14.46 28.31
N LEU A 658 27.12 14.69 27.54
CA LEU A 658 27.14 15.45 26.29
C LEU A 658 26.93 16.97 26.49
N GLN A 659 26.47 17.38 27.66
CA GLN A 659 26.38 18.79 28.09
C GLN A 659 27.73 19.29 28.63
#